data_AF-A0A9P4M253-F1
#
_entry.id   AF-A0A9P4M253-F1
#
_cell.length_a   1.000
_cell.length_b   1.000
_cell.length_c   1.000
_cell.angle_alpha   90.00
_cell.angle_beta   90.00
_cell.angle_gamma   90.00
#
_symmetry.space_group_name_H-M   'P 1'
#
loop_
_entity.id
_entity.type
_entity.pdbx_description
1 polymer ?
#
loop_
_entity_poly.entity_id
_entity_poly.type
_entity_poly.pdbx_seq_one_letter_code
_entity_poly.pdbx_strand_id
1 'polypeptide(L)'
;MKPKKPKSVAIVGAGPAGLVTAKTLLNAYPPGTFNVTVLDRNHRVGGMWAVERGQRDGKVDPEMRTNLSRFTVAFSDLAWESVDLGERNKAAEADGNGNPPMFPKAWQVGWYLQTYTRKYIPDGVIQLESRVKNTERVTHRGRQMWKVEWNGYLLALTGTTYQGFFDYLIVCTGFLETPRKLDINVCGAESIEGLSNAQHSSQFRNILDLVGTGHAPKRSIVVVGGGMSGAEAAAEAALEISDAQHSPGKPSLVGDYKVYHVTPRPFYPVPRYLPSQPPDVKRSLKAPTFGPLDLRFYDLSRRTAGPIIPMNGRVAPERAARMHQYIQSFLGQDQTGFELSALKPEDEELTQPAYISISDSYQEFVRSGKIVQIQGRAKNLAARPSRSGTPKARVEAVRVRPTSQTDHPEKDMLIKNVAGVIYASGYSQTATHWLPKDVCEILHCNEECYRLPLLLNGSSTCHHLIPNLGFVGFYEGPYWGVMEMQARLLARSWLADDGSVGPASLQIKVENLKSLRTAMMQRSASVPAFWMGDYVGLMENMAHSLDIPRNDTAFSGRSGPSMPARYASASPIDPKQTTEIESAKALIDLHQTLTGINEGTFFIAAAVFRALHGAWKIDRVIHSARDDFLSGKFDGTAHFHPRRPTDPRFDAEYLYIENGTLTLESGATFPASRSYVYRYDAHDDKMSVWFVKPDVERATDYLFYEMAFDRAKEKDYKLGGGWQAQGTKHVCEEDVYWTLKEFYFDGCALEGWESRYVVRGPKKVYETQNWFRR
;
A
#
# COMPACT_ATOMS: atom_id res chain seq x y z
N MET A 1 51.07 -18.06 -4.44
CA MET A 1 50.47 -16.74 -4.74
C MET A 1 50.12 -16.06 -3.43
N LYS A 2 50.50 -14.78 -3.22
CA LYS A 2 50.05 -14.04 -2.03
C LYS A 2 48.52 -13.87 -2.09
N PRO A 3 47.76 -14.10 -1.01
CA PRO A 3 46.32 -13.89 -1.04
C PRO A 3 46.03 -12.42 -1.39
N LYS A 4 45.19 -12.18 -2.42
CA LYS A 4 44.71 -10.83 -2.73
C LYS A 4 44.00 -10.31 -1.48
N LYS A 5 44.33 -9.09 -1.03
CA LYS A 5 43.60 -8.43 0.05
C LYS A 5 42.14 -8.21 -0.37
N PRO A 6 41.17 -8.36 0.55
CA PRO A 6 39.76 -8.06 0.25
C PRO A 6 39.59 -6.63 -0.25
N LYS A 7 38.68 -6.45 -1.21
CA LYS A 7 38.24 -5.13 -1.70
C LYS A 7 37.35 -4.49 -0.63
N SER A 8 37.75 -3.33 -0.11
CA SER A 8 37.01 -2.59 0.92
C SER A 8 35.81 -1.83 0.33
N VAL A 9 34.64 -1.96 0.95
CA VAL A 9 33.37 -1.39 0.46
C VAL A 9 32.65 -0.64 1.58
N ALA A 10 32.38 0.65 1.36
CA ALA A 10 31.46 1.41 2.20
C ALA A 10 30.05 1.39 1.61
N ILE A 11 29.06 1.02 2.40
CA ILE A 11 27.63 1.07 2.06
C ILE A 11 26.97 2.13 2.93
N VAL A 12 26.29 3.10 2.32
CA VAL A 12 25.61 4.18 3.04
C VAL A 12 24.11 3.90 3.10
N GLY A 13 23.62 3.52 4.28
CA GLY A 13 22.24 3.15 4.57
C GLY A 13 22.08 1.65 4.86
N ALA A 14 21.31 1.34 5.90
CA ALA A 14 20.93 0.00 6.37
C ALA A 14 19.41 -0.23 6.27
N GLY A 15 18.77 0.38 5.27
CA GLY A 15 17.43 -0.01 4.79
C GLY A 15 17.48 -1.29 3.93
N PRO A 16 16.34 -1.71 3.33
CA PRO A 16 16.28 -2.93 2.50
C PRO A 16 17.41 -3.03 1.46
N ALA A 17 17.66 -1.94 0.73
CA ALA A 17 18.74 -1.84 -0.27
C ALA A 17 20.14 -2.08 0.32
N GLY A 18 20.43 -1.50 1.49
CA GLY A 18 21.71 -1.64 2.17
C GLY A 18 21.94 -3.05 2.70
N LEU A 19 20.91 -3.63 3.31
CA LEU A 19 20.97 -4.97 3.88
C LEU A 19 21.17 -6.04 2.81
N VAL A 20 20.41 -5.99 1.71
CA VAL A 20 20.57 -6.95 0.61
C VAL A 20 21.90 -6.78 -0.12
N THR A 21 22.41 -5.55 -0.20
CA THR A 21 23.75 -5.28 -0.76
C THR A 21 24.85 -5.88 0.12
N ALA A 22 24.81 -5.63 1.43
CA ALA A 22 25.76 -6.21 2.37
C ALA A 22 25.72 -7.74 2.33
N LYS A 23 24.52 -8.33 2.38
CA LYS A 23 24.33 -9.79 2.24
C LYS A 23 24.95 -10.30 0.94
N THR A 24 24.69 -9.64 -0.19
CA THR A 24 25.18 -10.07 -1.51
C THR A 24 26.70 -10.10 -1.55
N LEU A 25 27.36 -9.02 -1.12
CA LEU A 25 28.83 -8.94 -1.13
C LEU A 25 29.48 -9.95 -0.17
N LEU A 26 28.84 -10.24 0.97
CA LEU A 26 29.37 -11.13 1.98
C LEU A 26 29.13 -12.62 1.69
N ASN A 27 28.01 -12.96 1.05
CA ASN A 27 27.52 -14.35 0.97
C ASN A 27 27.50 -14.93 -0.45
N ALA A 28 27.57 -14.11 -1.50
CA ALA A 28 27.57 -14.61 -2.89
C ALA A 28 28.97 -14.93 -3.43
N TYR A 29 30.03 -14.58 -2.70
CA TYR A 29 31.42 -14.68 -3.17
C TYR A 29 32.35 -15.23 -2.09
N PRO A 30 33.45 -15.91 -2.46
CA PRO A 30 34.36 -16.54 -1.49
C PRO A 30 34.76 -15.60 -0.34
N PRO A 31 34.79 -16.11 0.92
CA PRO A 31 35.22 -15.32 2.07
C PRO A 31 36.54 -14.59 1.81
N GLY A 32 36.59 -13.30 2.13
CA GLY A 32 37.76 -12.45 1.89
C GLY A 32 37.81 -11.81 0.49
N THR A 33 36.75 -11.91 -0.31
CA THR A 33 36.61 -11.16 -1.56
C THR A 33 36.32 -9.67 -1.29
N PHE A 34 35.33 -9.39 -0.44
CA PHE A 34 34.95 -8.04 -0.01
C PHE A 34 35.10 -7.88 1.51
N ASN A 35 35.47 -6.68 1.94
CA ASN A 35 35.42 -6.24 3.33
C ASN A 35 34.41 -5.09 3.44
N VAL A 36 33.24 -5.36 4.03
CA VAL A 36 32.07 -4.49 3.97
C VAL A 36 31.92 -3.70 5.26
N THR A 37 31.60 -2.41 5.15
CA THR A 37 31.15 -1.56 6.26
C THR A 37 29.86 -0.85 5.85
N VAL A 38 28.81 -1.01 6.65
CA VAL A 38 27.52 -0.32 6.44
C VAL A 38 27.40 0.80 7.46
N LEU A 39 27.15 2.02 7.00
CA LEU A 39 26.95 3.20 7.84
C LEU A 39 25.49 3.64 7.72
N ASP A 40 24.74 3.66 8.82
CA ASP A 40 23.35 4.17 8.83
C ASP A 40 23.17 5.19 9.94
N ARG A 41 22.45 6.28 9.65
CA ARG A 41 22.21 7.37 10.59
C ARG A 41 21.23 7.01 11.72
N ASN A 42 20.36 6.03 11.51
CA ASN A 42 19.32 5.66 12.46
C ASN A 42 19.90 4.70 13.50
N HIS A 43 19.25 4.62 14.66
CA HIS A 43 19.62 3.71 15.75
C HIS A 43 19.18 2.26 15.50
N ARG A 44 18.58 1.97 14.32
CA ARG A 44 18.02 0.66 13.97
C ARG A 44 18.05 0.45 12.46
N VAL A 45 18.29 -0.79 12.05
CA VAL A 45 18.16 -1.23 10.65
C VAL A 45 16.70 -1.18 10.17
N GLY A 46 16.51 -1.08 8.86
CA GLY A 46 15.21 -1.15 8.20
C GLY A 46 14.80 0.13 7.45
N GLY A 47 15.55 1.22 7.60
CA GLY A 47 15.30 2.48 6.89
C GLY A 47 13.91 3.04 7.23
N MET A 48 13.03 3.22 6.23
CA MET A 48 11.66 3.68 6.48
C MET A 48 10.83 2.71 7.32
N TRP A 49 11.20 1.43 7.35
CA TRP A 49 10.53 0.38 8.12
C TRP A 49 11.15 0.19 9.52
N ALA A 50 12.10 1.03 9.91
CA ALA A 50 12.70 1.00 11.25
C ALA A 50 11.74 1.58 12.31
N VAL A 51 10.58 0.95 12.45
CA VAL A 51 9.52 1.32 13.38
C VAL A 51 9.08 0.12 14.23
N GLU A 52 8.65 0.37 15.45
CA GLU A 52 8.09 -0.65 16.36
C GLU A 52 6.60 -0.47 16.59
N ARG A 53 5.94 -1.57 16.98
CA ARG A 53 4.55 -1.55 17.39
C ARG A 53 4.33 -0.50 18.49
N GLY A 54 3.38 0.40 18.28
CA GLY A 54 3.05 1.49 19.21
C GLY A 54 3.97 2.72 19.15
N GLN A 55 5.05 2.71 18.35
CA GLN A 55 5.92 3.87 18.17
C GLN A 55 5.18 4.99 17.42
N ARG A 56 5.12 6.19 17.99
CA ARG A 56 4.49 7.35 17.33
C ARG A 56 5.46 8.08 16.42
N ASP A 57 6.72 8.15 16.82
CA ASP A 57 7.77 8.90 16.13
C ASP A 57 8.47 8.03 15.08
N GLY A 58 7.95 8.02 13.86
CA GLY A 58 8.48 7.23 12.75
C GLY A 58 8.12 7.83 11.39
N LYS A 59 8.82 7.40 10.32
CA LYS A 59 8.51 7.86 8.95
C LYS A 59 7.15 7.35 8.44
N VAL A 60 6.68 6.26 9.02
CA VAL A 60 5.43 5.59 8.70
C VAL A 60 4.72 5.21 10.00
N ASP A 61 3.41 5.03 9.94
CA ASP A 61 2.64 4.47 11.05
C ASP A 61 3.03 2.98 11.20
N PRO A 62 3.43 2.50 12.39
CA PRO A 62 3.75 1.09 12.59
C PRO A 62 2.64 0.12 12.20
N GLU A 63 1.38 0.53 12.36
CA GLU A 63 0.20 -0.32 12.12
C GLU A 63 -0.26 -0.30 10.66
N MET A 64 0.29 0.59 9.81
CA MET A 64 -0.08 0.61 8.40
C MET A 64 0.33 -0.68 7.69
N ARG A 65 -0.53 -1.20 6.82
CA ARG A 65 -0.26 -2.38 6.02
C ARG A 65 0.54 -2.04 4.76
N THR A 66 1.35 -2.99 4.30
CA THR A 66 2.00 -2.89 3.00
C THR A 66 0.98 -2.81 1.87
N ASN A 67 1.40 -2.19 0.78
CA ASN A 67 0.62 -2.11 -0.46
C ASN A 67 0.74 -3.39 -1.29
N LEU A 68 1.82 -4.15 -1.13
CA LEU A 68 2.07 -5.40 -1.85
C LEU A 68 2.08 -6.54 -0.84
N SER A 69 1.82 -7.75 -1.32
CA SER A 69 1.72 -8.94 -0.46
C SER A 69 3.09 -9.34 0.10
N ARG A 70 3.06 -10.24 1.08
CA ARG A 70 4.26 -10.89 1.65
C ARG A 70 5.16 -11.54 0.59
N PHE A 71 4.61 -11.91 -0.58
CA PHE A 71 5.36 -12.48 -1.68
C PHE A 71 6.28 -11.48 -2.38
N THR A 72 5.84 -10.21 -2.52
CA THR A 72 6.67 -9.17 -3.16
C THR A 72 7.48 -8.38 -2.14
N VAL A 73 6.98 -8.23 -0.91
CA VAL A 73 7.70 -7.60 0.21
C VAL A 73 8.58 -8.64 0.91
N ALA A 74 9.51 -9.23 0.18
CA ALA A 74 10.47 -10.21 0.67
C ALA A 74 11.75 -10.18 -0.19
N PHE A 75 12.83 -10.73 0.35
CA PHE A 75 14.01 -11.11 -0.44
C PHE A 75 13.91 -12.57 -0.88
N SER A 76 14.64 -12.94 -1.94
CA SER A 76 14.56 -14.28 -2.53
C SER A 76 14.94 -15.43 -1.59
N ASP A 77 15.62 -15.12 -0.48
CA ASP A 77 16.29 -16.03 0.43
C ASP A 77 15.81 -15.91 1.88
N LEU A 78 14.66 -15.27 2.16
CA LEU A 78 14.02 -15.35 3.48
C LEU A 78 12.51 -15.38 3.34
N ALA A 79 11.90 -16.53 3.60
CA ALA A 79 10.46 -16.68 3.62
C ALA A 79 9.86 -16.00 4.86
N TRP A 80 8.65 -15.47 4.73
CA TRP A 80 7.93 -14.87 5.84
C TRP A 80 7.58 -15.89 6.94
N GLU A 81 7.35 -17.15 6.58
CA GLU A 81 7.13 -18.25 7.54
C GLU A 81 8.34 -18.50 8.44
N SER A 82 9.54 -18.12 8.01
CA SER A 82 10.76 -18.23 8.81
C SER A 82 10.97 -17.03 9.75
N VAL A 83 10.05 -16.06 9.74
CA VAL A 83 10.11 -14.88 10.60
C VAL A 83 9.17 -15.07 11.79
N ASP A 84 9.76 -15.41 12.93
CA ASP A 84 9.02 -15.48 14.19
C ASP A 84 8.59 -14.07 14.63
N LEU A 85 7.30 -13.77 14.52
CA LEU A 85 6.70 -12.51 14.99
C LEU A 85 6.39 -12.55 16.51
N GLY A 86 6.62 -13.70 17.18
CA GLY A 86 6.57 -13.94 18.62
C GLY A 86 5.21 -13.77 19.28
N GLU A 87 5.20 -13.75 20.63
CA GLU A 87 4.02 -13.49 21.48
C GLU A 87 3.25 -12.18 21.14
N ARG A 88 3.85 -11.31 20.33
CA ARG A 88 3.30 -10.03 19.88
C ARG A 88 2.15 -10.20 18.86
N ASN A 89 1.85 -11.43 18.43
CA ASN A 89 0.67 -11.81 17.63
C ASN A 89 -0.37 -12.64 18.41
N LYS A 90 -0.20 -12.90 19.73
CA LYS A 90 -1.04 -13.83 20.53
C LYS A 90 -2.55 -13.57 20.61
N ALA A 91 -3.07 -12.48 20.06
CA ALA A 91 -4.53 -12.36 19.88
C ALA A 91 -5.08 -13.37 18.85
N ALA A 92 -4.22 -13.93 17.98
CA ALA A 92 -4.57 -14.93 16.95
C ALA A 92 -4.09 -16.37 17.26
N GLU A 93 -3.26 -16.58 18.29
CA GLU A 93 -2.63 -17.90 18.56
C GLU A 93 -3.47 -18.89 19.36
N ALA A 94 -4.73 -18.58 19.69
CA ALA A 94 -5.60 -19.53 20.39
C ALA A 94 -5.86 -20.82 19.57
N ASP A 95 -5.67 -20.78 18.25
CA ASP A 95 -6.04 -21.88 17.33
C ASP A 95 -4.86 -22.51 16.55
N GLY A 96 -3.60 -22.22 16.92
CA GLY A 96 -2.48 -23.11 16.61
C GLY A 96 -1.97 -23.18 15.16
N ASN A 97 -2.12 -22.12 14.33
CA ASN A 97 -1.41 -22.05 13.04
C ASN A 97 -0.86 -20.63 12.76
N GLY A 98 0.46 -20.46 12.77
CA GLY A 98 1.15 -19.15 12.76
C GLY A 98 1.51 -18.61 11.38
N ASN A 99 0.53 -18.50 10.46
CA ASN A 99 0.81 -18.01 9.11
C ASN A 99 1.12 -16.49 9.11
N PRO A 100 2.13 -16.03 8.34
CA PRO A 100 2.43 -14.60 8.24
C PRO A 100 1.25 -13.84 7.61
N PRO A 101 0.99 -12.57 7.97
CA PRO A 101 -0.10 -11.81 7.35
C PRO A 101 0.13 -11.61 5.84
N MET A 102 -0.94 -11.71 5.04
CA MET A 102 -0.85 -11.55 3.58
C MET A 102 -0.29 -10.18 3.18
N PHE A 103 -0.68 -9.12 3.91
CA PHE A 103 -0.15 -7.76 3.78
C PHE A 103 0.44 -7.32 5.13
N PRO A 104 1.74 -7.54 5.36
CA PRO A 104 2.38 -7.23 6.64
C PRO A 104 2.24 -5.77 7.05
N LYS A 105 2.17 -5.51 8.34
CA LYS A 105 2.23 -4.17 8.93
C LYS A 105 3.66 -3.63 8.93
N ALA A 106 3.82 -2.31 8.96
CA ALA A 106 5.13 -1.68 8.89
C ALA A 106 6.11 -2.16 9.97
N TRP A 107 5.63 -2.37 11.21
CA TRP A 107 6.49 -2.93 12.28
C TRP A 107 6.90 -4.38 12.01
N GLN A 108 6.06 -5.18 11.36
CA GLN A 108 6.38 -6.57 10.98
C GLN A 108 7.43 -6.60 9.87
N VAL A 109 7.36 -5.66 8.92
CA VAL A 109 8.42 -5.46 7.91
C VAL A 109 9.73 -5.04 8.56
N GLY A 110 9.69 -4.12 9.53
CA GLY A 110 10.86 -3.76 10.34
C GLY A 110 11.47 -4.97 11.05
N TRP A 111 10.64 -5.88 11.56
CA TRP A 111 11.07 -7.12 12.18
C TRP A 111 11.67 -8.12 11.19
N TYR A 112 11.05 -8.29 10.02
CA TYR A 112 11.59 -9.09 8.91
C TYR A 112 13.02 -8.66 8.57
N LEU A 113 13.28 -7.36 8.45
CA LEU A 113 14.60 -6.82 8.11
C LEU A 113 15.63 -7.01 9.23
N GLN A 114 15.21 -6.98 10.49
CA GLN A 114 16.07 -7.32 11.62
C GLN A 114 16.41 -8.82 11.63
N THR A 115 15.44 -9.69 11.35
CA THR A 115 15.67 -11.13 11.20
C THR A 115 16.59 -11.43 10.03
N TYR A 116 16.41 -10.76 8.90
CA TYR A 116 17.30 -10.83 7.74
C TYR A 116 18.74 -10.44 8.11
N THR A 117 18.90 -9.35 8.86
CA THR A 117 20.21 -8.87 9.34
C THR A 117 20.88 -9.93 10.22
N ARG A 118 20.19 -10.42 11.25
CA ARG A 118 20.69 -11.47 12.16
C ARG A 118 21.09 -12.75 11.43
N LYS A 119 20.38 -13.08 10.35
CA LYS A 119 20.60 -14.30 9.58
C LYS A 119 21.83 -14.22 8.67
N TYR A 120 22.09 -13.05 8.07
CA TYR A 120 23.03 -12.94 6.95
C TYR A 120 24.21 -11.99 7.13
N ILE A 121 24.15 -11.09 8.11
CA ILE A 121 25.15 -10.02 8.28
C ILE A 121 25.85 -10.21 9.63
N PRO A 122 27.17 -10.48 9.63
CA PRO A 122 27.94 -10.61 10.87
C PRO A 122 27.92 -9.34 11.73
N ASP A 123 28.05 -9.53 13.04
CA ASP A 123 28.21 -8.44 14.00
C ASP A 123 29.42 -7.56 13.64
N GLY A 124 29.27 -6.25 13.84
CA GLY A 124 30.32 -5.25 13.56
C GLY A 124 30.39 -4.77 12.10
N VAL A 125 29.71 -5.41 11.15
CA VAL A 125 29.61 -4.92 9.76
C VAL A 125 28.76 -3.64 9.67
N ILE A 126 27.67 -3.58 10.44
CA ILE A 126 26.75 -2.45 10.46
C ILE A 126 27.09 -1.53 11.64
N GLN A 127 27.36 -0.27 11.31
CA GLN A 127 27.52 0.83 12.26
C GLN A 127 26.29 1.71 12.15
N LEU A 128 25.38 1.52 13.10
CA LEU A 128 24.22 2.39 13.27
C LEU A 128 24.67 3.75 13.82
N GLU A 129 23.74 4.71 13.88
CA GLU A 129 24.02 6.02 14.43
C GLU A 129 25.20 6.75 13.76
N SER A 130 25.52 6.38 12.52
CA SER A 130 26.69 6.81 11.76
C SER A 130 26.25 7.60 10.54
N ARG A 131 26.14 8.93 10.69
CA ARG A 131 25.69 9.81 9.61
C ARG A 131 26.87 10.21 8.74
N VAL A 132 26.89 9.76 7.49
CA VAL A 132 27.84 10.23 6.47
C VAL A 132 27.62 11.72 6.19
N LYS A 133 28.72 12.47 6.15
CA LYS A 133 28.72 13.94 5.98
C LYS A 133 29.43 14.37 4.71
N ASN A 134 30.46 13.64 4.29
CA ASN A 134 31.28 13.99 3.16
C ASN A 134 31.96 12.74 2.59
N THR A 135 32.16 12.72 1.27
CA THR A 135 33.01 11.74 0.60
C THR A 135 33.96 12.44 -0.35
N GLU A 136 35.11 11.83 -0.63
CA GLU A 136 36.15 12.38 -1.50
C GLU A 136 36.84 11.26 -2.27
N ARG A 137 37.15 11.49 -3.56
CA ARG A 137 38.01 10.59 -4.34
C ARG A 137 39.46 10.94 -4.06
N VAL A 138 40.21 10.00 -3.50
CA VAL A 138 41.59 10.23 -3.06
C VAL A 138 42.52 9.14 -3.56
N THR A 139 43.80 9.49 -3.75
CA THR A 139 44.85 8.48 -3.91
C THR A 139 45.37 8.08 -2.54
N HIS A 140 45.00 6.90 -2.07
CA HIS A 140 45.46 6.36 -0.79
C HIS A 140 46.30 5.11 -1.03
N ARG A 141 47.53 5.08 -0.51
CA ARG A 141 48.48 3.96 -0.69
C ARG A 141 48.68 3.55 -2.17
N GLY A 142 48.73 4.54 -3.06
CA GLY A 142 48.94 4.34 -4.50
C GLY A 142 47.73 3.82 -5.28
N ARG A 143 46.53 3.81 -4.68
CA ARG A 143 45.27 3.40 -5.32
C ARG A 143 44.23 4.51 -5.23
N GLN A 144 43.38 4.60 -6.24
CA GLN A 144 42.19 5.45 -6.19
C GLN A 144 41.17 4.82 -5.25
N MET A 145 40.75 5.56 -4.23
CA MET A 145 39.85 5.10 -3.16
C MET A 145 38.86 6.22 -2.81
N TRP A 146 37.80 5.85 -2.12
CA TRP A 146 36.85 6.75 -1.48
C TRP A 146 37.25 7.00 -0.04
N LYS A 147 37.53 8.25 0.30
CA LYS A 147 37.53 8.71 1.68
C LYS A 147 36.08 9.00 2.07
N VAL A 148 35.59 8.39 3.15
CA VAL A 148 34.24 8.59 3.67
C VAL A 148 34.34 9.14 5.08
N GLU A 149 33.65 10.24 5.36
CA GLU A 149 33.62 10.89 6.68
C GLU A 149 32.21 10.81 7.28
N TRP A 150 32.12 10.41 8.54
CA TRP A 150 30.84 10.27 9.25
C TRP A 150 30.95 10.63 10.73
N ASN A 151 29.82 10.98 11.34
CA ASN A 151 29.72 11.30 12.76
C ASN A 151 28.95 10.19 13.48
N GLY A 152 29.37 9.82 14.70
CA GLY A 152 28.60 8.98 15.61
C GLY A 152 27.54 9.79 16.38
N TYR A 153 26.31 9.28 16.51
CA TYR A 153 25.16 10.00 17.08
C TYR A 153 25.34 10.33 18.57
N LEU A 154 25.78 9.36 19.40
CA LEU A 154 26.10 9.58 20.82
C LEU A 154 27.23 10.61 21.05
N LEU A 155 27.95 11.00 19.99
CA LEU A 155 29.08 11.93 19.99
C LEU A 155 28.83 13.18 19.12
N ALA A 156 27.58 13.44 18.71
CA ALA A 156 27.21 14.75 18.17
C ALA A 156 27.44 15.89 19.21
N LEU A 157 27.57 15.54 20.50
CA LEU A 157 27.96 16.43 21.59
C LEU A 157 29.48 16.68 21.68
N THR A 158 30.34 15.82 21.12
CA THR A 158 31.81 15.95 21.19
C THR A 158 32.45 16.45 19.90
N GLY A 159 31.73 16.45 18.78
CA GLY A 159 32.24 16.90 17.48
C GLY A 159 33.23 15.94 16.82
N THR A 160 33.28 14.66 17.23
CA THR A 160 34.22 13.68 16.68
C THR A 160 33.78 13.18 15.30
N THR A 161 34.58 13.48 14.27
CA THR A 161 34.41 12.97 12.91
C THR A 161 35.28 11.73 12.70
N TYR A 162 34.68 10.62 12.28
CA TYR A 162 35.39 9.42 11.85
C TYR A 162 35.66 9.48 10.35
N GLN A 163 36.72 8.80 9.92
CA GLN A 163 37.05 8.66 8.51
C GLN A 163 37.50 7.23 8.18
N GLY A 164 37.22 6.80 6.96
CA GLY A 164 37.64 5.51 6.41
C GLY A 164 37.97 5.62 4.93
N PHE A 165 38.82 4.72 4.44
CA PHE A 165 39.23 4.64 3.03
C PHE A 165 38.74 3.32 2.44
N PHE A 166 38.00 3.39 1.33
CA PHE A 166 37.34 2.25 0.72
C PHE A 166 37.65 2.17 -0.78
N ASP A 167 37.84 0.97 -1.30
CA ASP A 167 38.01 0.77 -2.75
C ASP A 167 36.71 1.15 -3.48
N TYR A 168 35.56 0.88 -2.86
CA TYR A 168 34.23 1.11 -3.42
C TYR A 168 33.29 1.83 -2.45
N LEU A 169 32.36 2.61 -3.01
CA LEU A 169 31.28 3.27 -2.29
C LEU A 169 29.93 2.86 -2.92
N ILE A 170 28.96 2.45 -2.09
CA ILE A 170 27.59 2.16 -2.52
C ILE A 170 26.62 3.06 -1.77
N VAL A 171 25.77 3.77 -2.51
CA VAL A 171 24.71 4.61 -1.98
C VAL A 171 23.42 3.80 -1.87
N CYS A 172 22.99 3.52 -0.65
CA CYS A 172 21.77 2.79 -0.30
C CYS A 172 20.82 3.63 0.58
N THR A 173 20.89 4.96 0.48
CA THR A 173 20.09 5.90 1.29
C THR A 173 18.60 5.89 0.93
N GLY A 174 18.24 5.24 -0.17
CA GLY A 174 16.89 5.25 -0.73
C GLY A 174 16.48 6.61 -1.27
N PHE A 175 15.22 6.70 -1.68
CA PHE A 175 14.65 7.85 -2.38
C PHE A 175 13.66 8.68 -1.52
N LEU A 176 13.18 8.10 -0.41
CA LEU A 176 12.14 8.67 0.46
C LEU A 176 12.71 9.13 1.81
N GLU A 177 13.58 10.14 1.78
CA GLU A 177 14.36 10.53 2.95
C GLU A 177 13.74 11.68 3.75
N THR A 178 13.60 12.85 3.13
CA THR A 178 13.16 14.07 3.80
C THR A 178 11.78 14.49 3.27
N PRO A 179 10.75 14.67 4.13
CA PRO A 179 9.45 15.19 3.71
C PRO A 179 9.58 16.47 2.91
N ARG A 180 8.91 16.56 1.75
CA ARG A 180 8.91 17.76 0.93
C ARG A 180 7.95 18.79 1.50
N LYS A 181 8.38 20.05 1.49
CA LYS A 181 7.49 21.17 1.80
C LYS A 181 6.37 21.24 0.76
N LEU A 182 5.17 21.65 1.16
CA LEU A 182 4.11 21.96 0.21
C LEU A 182 4.33 23.38 -0.32
N ASP A 183 4.51 23.50 -1.64
CA ASP A 183 4.60 24.79 -2.33
C ASP A 183 3.19 25.41 -2.44
N ILE A 184 2.83 26.20 -1.42
CA ILE A 184 1.54 26.90 -1.29
C ILE A 184 1.77 28.25 -0.62
N ASN A 185 1.05 29.28 -1.05
CA ASN A 185 1.08 30.58 -0.39
C ASN A 185 0.28 30.52 0.93
N VAL A 186 0.92 30.87 2.05
CA VAL A 186 0.29 30.86 3.38
C VAL A 186 0.12 32.29 3.88
N CYS A 187 -1.13 32.79 3.96
CA CYS A 187 -1.36 34.14 4.46
C CYS A 187 -1.13 34.19 5.97
N GLY A 188 -0.17 35.01 6.40
CA GLY A 188 0.12 35.24 7.82
C GLY A 188 1.16 34.31 8.45
N ALA A 189 1.86 33.49 7.65
CA ALA A 189 3.00 32.69 8.08
C ALA A 189 4.04 32.58 6.95
N GLU A 190 5.29 32.30 7.28
CA GLU A 190 6.35 32.10 6.26
C GLU A 190 6.18 30.78 5.49
N SER A 191 5.66 29.74 6.12
CA SER A 191 5.44 28.44 5.50
C SER A 191 4.35 27.61 6.20
N ILE A 192 3.92 26.52 5.55
CA ILE A 192 2.90 25.62 6.08
C ILE A 192 3.37 24.86 7.33
N GLU A 193 4.67 24.60 7.47
CA GLU A 193 5.25 23.88 8.62
C GLU A 193 5.14 24.67 9.93
N GLY A 194 4.98 26.00 9.85
CA GLY A 194 4.76 26.85 11.02
C GLY A 194 3.32 26.78 11.57
N LEU A 195 2.42 26.07 10.89
CA LEU A 195 1.02 25.96 11.31
C LEU A 195 0.82 24.75 12.21
N SER A 196 0.29 24.97 13.41
CA SER A 196 0.02 23.91 14.39
C SER A 196 -1.03 22.89 13.93
N ASN A 197 -1.80 23.21 12.89
CA ASN A 197 -2.86 22.37 12.33
C ASN A 197 -2.55 21.92 10.89
N ALA A 198 -1.28 21.88 10.51
CA ALA A 198 -0.84 21.29 9.25
C ALA A 198 0.22 20.22 9.51
N GLN A 199 0.07 19.06 8.86
CA GLN A 199 1.00 17.94 9.02
C GLN A 199 1.33 17.33 7.66
N HIS A 200 2.60 16.99 7.46
CA HIS A 200 2.97 16.12 6.34
C HIS A 200 2.35 14.73 6.57
N SER A 201 2.00 14.02 5.50
CA SER A 201 1.39 12.68 5.61
C SER A 201 2.21 11.67 6.42
N SER A 202 3.53 11.86 6.50
CA SER A 202 4.42 11.04 7.33
C SER A 202 4.22 11.22 8.84
N GLN A 203 3.64 12.35 9.27
CA GLN A 203 3.41 12.71 10.67
C GLN A 203 1.96 12.48 11.11
N PHE A 204 1.02 12.47 10.16
CA PHE A 204 -0.39 12.25 10.46
C PHE A 204 -0.62 10.85 11.05
N ARG A 205 -1.32 10.79 12.19
CA ARG A 205 -1.69 9.54 12.88
C ARG A 205 -3.17 9.51 13.25
N ASN A 206 -3.70 10.64 13.71
CA ASN A 206 -5.12 10.79 14.02
C ASN A 206 -5.55 12.25 13.89
N ILE A 207 -6.85 12.48 13.81
CA ILE A 207 -7.41 13.81 13.59
C ILE A 207 -7.26 14.71 14.82
N LEU A 208 -7.32 14.15 16.03
CA LEU A 208 -7.26 14.95 17.25
C LEU A 208 -5.89 15.64 17.40
N ASP A 209 -4.80 14.94 17.08
CA ASP A 209 -3.45 15.49 17.06
C ASP A 209 -3.28 16.58 15.99
N LEU A 210 -4.11 16.57 14.93
CA LEU A 210 -4.09 17.57 13.87
C LEU A 210 -4.91 18.82 14.21
N VAL A 211 -6.06 18.69 14.86
CA VAL A 211 -7.02 19.80 15.04
C VAL A 211 -7.19 20.28 16.49
N GLY A 212 -6.64 19.54 17.47
CA GLY A 212 -6.81 19.78 18.90
C GLY A 212 -8.20 19.44 19.45
N THR A 213 -8.44 19.75 20.73
CA THR A 213 -9.67 19.39 21.49
C THR A 213 -10.81 20.43 21.39
N GLY A 214 -10.74 21.36 20.44
CA GLY A 214 -11.71 22.45 20.30
C GLY A 214 -12.98 22.04 19.56
N HIS A 215 -14.14 22.20 20.19
CA HIS A 215 -15.46 21.87 19.63
C HIS A 215 -15.98 23.01 18.74
N ALA A 216 -16.30 22.72 17.48
CA ALA A 216 -17.19 23.59 16.69
C ALA A 216 -18.01 22.74 15.70
N PRO A 217 -19.28 23.08 15.45
CA PRO A 217 -20.10 22.36 14.49
C PRO A 217 -19.59 22.56 13.06
N LYS A 218 -19.48 21.45 12.31
CA LYS A 218 -19.17 21.37 10.86
C LYS A 218 -17.82 21.95 10.45
N ARG A 219 -16.80 21.10 10.38
CA ARG A 219 -15.43 21.45 9.98
C ARG A 219 -14.93 20.63 8.79
N SER A 220 -13.80 21.02 8.22
CA SER A 220 -13.21 20.37 7.05
C SER A 220 -11.76 20.00 7.31
N ILE A 221 -11.38 18.76 6.99
CA ILE A 221 -9.98 18.34 6.83
C ILE A 221 -9.65 18.46 5.34
N VAL A 222 -8.54 19.09 5.00
CA VAL A 222 -8.07 19.17 3.62
C VAL A 222 -6.85 18.28 3.45
N VAL A 223 -6.89 17.37 2.50
CA VAL A 223 -5.75 16.54 2.10
C VAL A 223 -5.24 17.03 0.74
N VAL A 224 -3.95 17.31 0.62
CA VAL A 224 -3.33 17.81 -0.62
C VAL A 224 -2.32 16.81 -1.16
N GLY A 225 -2.53 16.36 -2.41
CA GLY A 225 -1.61 15.49 -3.14
C GLY A 225 -2.22 14.15 -3.55
N GLY A 226 -2.10 13.77 -4.83
CA GLY A 226 -2.74 12.57 -5.40
C GLY A 226 -1.85 11.32 -5.49
N GLY A 227 -0.81 11.22 -4.65
CA GLY A 227 0.00 10.00 -4.53
C GLY A 227 -0.64 8.98 -3.57
N MET A 228 -0.02 7.81 -3.42
CA MET A 228 -0.49 6.75 -2.52
C MET A 228 -0.75 7.26 -1.09
N SER A 229 0.19 8.04 -0.52
CA SER A 229 0.03 8.60 0.83
C SER A 229 -1.12 9.60 0.96
N GLY A 230 -1.49 10.31 -0.12
CA GLY A 230 -2.59 11.27 -0.07
C GLY A 230 -3.95 10.57 -0.03
N ALA A 231 -4.14 9.57 -0.88
CA ALA A 231 -5.34 8.73 -0.86
C ALA A 231 -5.50 8.00 0.48
N GLU A 232 -4.43 7.40 1.01
CA GLU A 232 -4.50 6.64 2.25
C GLU A 232 -4.70 7.57 3.46
N ALA A 233 -4.06 8.75 3.50
CA ALA A 233 -4.32 9.74 4.56
C ALA A 233 -5.76 10.27 4.52
N ALA A 234 -6.35 10.45 3.33
CA ALA A 234 -7.75 10.85 3.20
C ALA A 234 -8.72 9.76 3.68
N ALA A 235 -8.45 8.50 3.33
CA ALA A 235 -9.21 7.34 3.80
C ALA A 235 -9.09 7.17 5.32
N GLU A 236 -7.89 7.30 5.86
CA GLU A 236 -7.60 7.22 7.30
C GLU A 236 -8.28 8.35 8.07
N ALA A 237 -8.23 9.59 7.58
CA ALA A 237 -8.98 10.69 8.17
C ALA A 237 -10.51 10.43 8.16
N ALA A 238 -11.05 9.89 7.06
CA ALA A 238 -12.47 9.54 6.99
C ALA A 238 -12.83 8.40 7.97
N LEU A 239 -11.95 7.41 8.13
CA LEU A 239 -12.09 6.33 9.11
C LEU A 239 -12.09 6.85 10.54
N GLU A 240 -11.16 7.72 10.91
CA GLU A 240 -11.10 8.32 12.25
C GLU A 240 -12.37 9.14 12.58
N ILE A 241 -12.94 9.84 11.59
CA ILE A 241 -14.22 10.54 11.76
C ILE A 241 -15.35 9.53 11.98
N SER A 242 -15.40 8.47 11.16
CA SER A 242 -16.43 7.43 11.26
C SER A 242 -16.32 6.69 12.59
N ASP A 243 -15.11 6.33 13.01
CA ASP A 243 -14.83 5.69 14.29
C ASP A 243 -15.28 6.56 15.47
N ALA A 244 -14.93 7.85 15.49
CA ALA A 244 -15.39 8.77 16.52
C ALA A 244 -16.92 8.91 16.55
N GLN A 245 -17.58 8.77 15.40
CA GLN A 245 -19.04 8.85 15.28
C GLN A 245 -19.76 7.55 15.65
N HIS A 246 -19.11 6.38 15.58
CA HIS A 246 -19.79 5.08 15.63
C HIS A 246 -19.21 4.09 16.65
N SER A 247 -18.08 4.39 17.28
CA SER A 247 -17.52 3.58 18.38
C SER A 247 -18.22 3.84 19.72
N PRO A 248 -18.38 2.81 20.56
CA PRO A 248 -19.04 2.94 21.86
C PRO A 248 -18.22 3.81 22.82
N GLY A 249 -18.89 4.58 23.67
CA GLY A 249 -18.26 5.33 24.77
C GLY A 249 -17.35 6.49 24.35
N LYS A 250 -17.22 6.81 23.06
CA LYS A 250 -16.50 8.00 22.58
C LYS A 250 -17.45 9.20 22.52
N PRO A 251 -17.27 10.26 23.33
CA PRO A 251 -17.98 11.51 23.08
C PRO A 251 -17.65 12.00 21.65
N SER A 252 -18.60 12.63 20.96
CA SER A 252 -18.40 13.27 19.65
C SER A 252 -17.49 14.50 19.76
N LEU A 253 -16.25 14.29 20.19
CA LEU A 253 -15.16 15.29 20.23
C LEU A 253 -14.80 15.70 18.79
N VAL A 254 -14.98 14.78 17.85
CA VAL A 254 -14.93 15.02 16.41
C VAL A 254 -16.37 15.33 15.98
N GLY A 255 -16.64 16.60 15.66
CA GLY A 255 -17.91 17.02 15.07
C GLY A 255 -18.18 16.37 13.70
N ASP A 256 -19.17 16.88 12.95
CA ASP A 256 -19.40 16.42 11.58
C ASP A 256 -18.34 16.99 10.62
N TYR A 257 -17.17 16.36 10.60
CA TYR A 257 -16.09 16.70 9.67
C TYR A 257 -16.33 16.08 8.29
N LYS A 258 -15.95 16.81 7.25
CA LYS A 258 -15.77 16.30 5.88
C LYS A 258 -14.29 16.33 5.49
N VAL A 259 -13.87 15.35 4.70
CA VAL A 259 -12.52 15.29 4.14
C VAL A 259 -12.58 15.80 2.71
N TYR A 260 -11.83 16.85 2.39
CA TYR A 260 -11.67 17.36 1.03
C TYR A 260 -10.30 16.93 0.50
N HIS A 261 -10.27 16.13 -0.56
CA HIS A 261 -9.03 15.62 -1.14
C HIS A 261 -8.72 16.33 -2.47
N VAL A 262 -7.68 17.15 -2.47
CA VAL A 262 -7.24 17.95 -3.62
C VAL A 262 -6.11 17.24 -4.35
N THR A 263 -6.36 16.80 -5.59
CA THR A 263 -5.39 16.06 -6.40
C THR A 263 -5.25 16.64 -7.80
N PRO A 264 -4.02 16.82 -8.31
CA PRO A 264 -3.82 17.45 -9.62
C PRO A 264 -4.12 16.51 -10.81
N ARG A 265 -4.22 15.21 -10.57
CA ARG A 265 -4.52 14.19 -11.59
C ARG A 265 -5.55 13.21 -11.04
N PRO A 266 -6.42 12.66 -11.91
CA PRO A 266 -7.26 11.53 -11.56
C PRO A 266 -6.41 10.29 -11.24
N PHE A 267 -6.93 9.40 -10.41
CA PHE A 267 -6.31 8.11 -10.10
C PHE A 267 -7.36 7.07 -9.78
N TYR A 268 -7.02 5.80 -9.96
CA TYR A 268 -7.85 4.67 -9.58
C TYR A 268 -7.50 4.19 -8.16
N PRO A 269 -8.45 4.17 -7.21
CA PRO A 269 -8.26 3.52 -5.91
C PRO A 269 -8.42 2.01 -6.06
N VAL A 270 -7.31 1.29 -5.99
CA VAL A 270 -7.23 -0.17 -6.19
C VAL A 270 -7.24 -0.86 -4.81
N PRO A 271 -8.16 -1.80 -4.55
CA PRO A 271 -8.15 -2.57 -3.30
C PRO A 271 -7.02 -3.61 -3.29
N ARG A 272 -6.66 -4.10 -2.10
CA ARG A 272 -5.58 -5.07 -1.92
C ARG A 272 -5.89 -6.44 -2.53
N TYR A 273 -7.17 -6.80 -2.60
CA TYR A 273 -7.66 -8.04 -3.22
C TYR A 273 -8.43 -7.74 -4.50
N LEU A 274 -7.99 -8.30 -5.62
CA LEU A 274 -8.57 -8.10 -6.95
C LEU A 274 -9.25 -9.38 -7.44
N PRO A 275 -10.35 -9.27 -8.19
CA PRO A 275 -11.00 -10.42 -8.82
C PRO A 275 -10.08 -11.03 -9.89
N SER A 276 -10.06 -12.36 -9.97
CA SER A 276 -9.44 -13.10 -11.06
C SER A 276 -10.47 -13.20 -12.19
N GLN A 277 -10.36 -12.35 -13.19
CA GLN A 277 -11.08 -12.56 -14.45
C GLN A 277 -10.15 -13.24 -15.46
N PRO A 278 -10.60 -14.29 -16.18
CA PRO A 278 -9.95 -14.66 -17.42
C PRO A 278 -10.00 -13.45 -18.37
N PRO A 279 -8.93 -13.14 -19.12
CA PRO A 279 -8.87 -11.98 -20.02
C PRO A 279 -10.02 -11.88 -21.04
N ASP A 280 -10.68 -12.99 -21.36
CA ASP A 280 -11.62 -13.11 -22.48
C ASP A 280 -13.11 -13.09 -22.11
N VAL A 281 -13.47 -12.94 -20.83
CA VAL A 281 -14.89 -12.89 -20.45
C VAL A 281 -15.41 -11.46 -20.59
N LYS A 282 -16.15 -11.19 -21.67
CA LYS A 282 -16.85 -9.90 -21.92
C LYS A 282 -17.87 -9.51 -20.83
N ARG A 283 -18.16 -10.39 -19.87
CA ARG A 283 -19.15 -10.20 -18.80
C ARG A 283 -18.49 -10.44 -17.44
N SER A 284 -18.64 -9.52 -16.50
CA SER A 284 -18.16 -9.75 -15.13
C SER A 284 -18.87 -10.95 -14.51
N LEU A 285 -18.07 -11.82 -13.89
CA LEU A 285 -18.57 -12.93 -13.06
C LEU A 285 -19.24 -12.35 -11.81
N LYS A 286 -20.38 -12.93 -11.42
CA LYS A 286 -21.10 -12.57 -10.19
C LYS A 286 -20.48 -13.17 -8.94
N ALA A 287 -19.70 -14.25 -9.10
CA ALA A 287 -18.90 -14.89 -8.06
C ALA A 287 -17.44 -15.08 -8.52
N PRO A 288 -16.66 -14.00 -8.72
CA PRO A 288 -15.25 -14.11 -9.11
C PRO A 288 -14.40 -14.61 -7.93
N THR A 289 -13.31 -15.32 -8.19
CA THR A 289 -12.31 -15.57 -7.14
C THR A 289 -11.49 -14.30 -6.90
N PHE A 290 -10.91 -14.13 -5.71
CA PHE A 290 -10.13 -12.95 -5.36
C PHE A 290 -8.70 -13.33 -4.97
N GLY A 291 -7.74 -12.46 -5.27
CA GLY A 291 -6.34 -12.66 -4.86
C GLY A 291 -5.59 -11.34 -4.67
N PRO A 292 -4.43 -11.36 -3.98
CA PRO A 292 -3.60 -10.18 -3.80
C PRO A 292 -3.26 -9.47 -5.11
N LEU A 293 -3.31 -8.14 -5.09
CA LEU A 293 -3.18 -7.30 -6.30
C LEU A 293 -1.89 -7.51 -7.08
N ASP A 294 -0.78 -7.78 -6.38
CA ASP A 294 0.55 -7.96 -6.96
C ASP A 294 0.67 -9.31 -7.67
N LEU A 295 0.00 -10.37 -7.18
CA LEU A 295 -0.06 -11.64 -7.90
C LEU A 295 -0.80 -11.51 -9.25
N ARG A 296 -1.65 -10.48 -9.42
CA ARG A 296 -2.32 -10.15 -10.68
C ARG A 296 -1.51 -9.20 -11.54
N PHE A 297 -0.99 -8.13 -10.94
CA PHE A 297 -0.20 -7.14 -11.67
C PHE A 297 1.11 -7.71 -12.21
N TYR A 298 1.68 -8.69 -11.51
CA TYR A 298 2.98 -9.26 -11.85
C TYR A 298 2.89 -10.63 -12.51
N ASP A 299 1.71 -11.08 -12.94
CA ASP A 299 1.55 -12.30 -13.72
C ASP A 299 2.26 -12.20 -15.08
N LEU A 300 3.17 -13.14 -15.30
CA LEU A 300 4.00 -13.26 -16.50
C LEU A 300 3.18 -13.72 -17.73
N SER A 301 2.01 -14.33 -17.53
CA SER A 301 1.10 -14.73 -18.61
C SER A 301 0.65 -13.56 -19.49
N ARG A 302 0.71 -12.34 -18.94
CA ARG A 302 0.34 -11.09 -19.61
C ARG A 302 1.41 -10.56 -20.57
N ARG A 303 2.61 -11.15 -20.57
CA ARG A 303 3.73 -10.73 -21.41
C ARG A 303 3.71 -11.49 -22.72
N THR A 304 3.87 -10.78 -23.83
CA THR A 304 4.00 -11.38 -25.17
C THR A 304 5.19 -12.32 -25.23
N ALA A 305 5.18 -13.27 -26.17
CA ALA A 305 6.32 -14.15 -26.42
C ALA A 305 7.60 -13.35 -26.73
N GLY A 306 8.76 -13.95 -26.41
CA GLY A 306 10.08 -13.31 -26.58
C GLY A 306 10.64 -12.68 -25.30
N PRO A 307 11.80 -11.98 -25.38
CA PRO A 307 12.45 -11.36 -24.22
C PRO A 307 11.57 -10.29 -23.56
N ILE A 308 11.53 -10.27 -22.23
CA ILE A 308 10.78 -9.26 -21.47
C ILE A 308 11.74 -8.12 -21.13
N ILE A 309 11.44 -6.93 -21.64
CA ILE A 309 12.25 -5.72 -21.47
C ILE A 309 11.46 -4.69 -20.66
N PRO A 310 12.07 -4.01 -19.67
CA PRO A 310 11.39 -3.02 -18.83
C PRO A 310 10.95 -1.80 -19.62
N MET A 311 9.71 -1.39 -19.38
CA MET A 311 9.13 -0.18 -19.97
C MET A 311 9.46 1.06 -19.12
N ASN A 312 10.71 1.55 -19.22
CA ASN A 312 11.16 2.72 -18.46
C ASN A 312 10.91 4.06 -19.19
N GLY A 313 10.65 5.12 -18.42
CA GLY A 313 10.56 6.50 -18.89
C GLY A 313 9.14 6.97 -19.19
N ARG A 314 8.97 7.70 -20.30
CA ARG A 314 7.68 8.26 -20.74
C ARG A 314 6.79 7.16 -21.32
N VAL A 315 5.47 7.30 -21.16
CA VAL A 315 4.49 6.33 -21.69
C VAL A 315 3.84 6.87 -22.95
N ALA A 316 3.75 6.04 -23.98
CA ALA A 316 3.06 6.34 -25.23
C ALA A 316 1.52 6.26 -25.07
N PRO A 317 0.74 7.08 -25.80
CA PRO A 317 -0.72 7.11 -25.70
C PRO A 317 -1.43 5.77 -25.80
N GLU A 318 -1.09 4.90 -26.77
CA GLU A 318 -1.80 3.62 -26.91
C GLU A 318 -1.50 2.65 -25.77
N ARG A 319 -0.34 2.81 -25.12
CA ARG A 319 0.02 2.01 -23.94
C ARG A 319 -0.70 2.53 -22.70
N ALA A 320 -0.80 3.84 -22.55
CA ALA A 320 -1.60 4.49 -21.52
C ALA A 320 -3.05 3.99 -21.58
N ALA A 321 -3.69 4.07 -22.75
CA ALA A 321 -5.07 3.62 -22.96
C ALA A 321 -5.27 2.13 -22.58
N ARG A 322 -4.33 1.25 -22.97
CA ARG A 322 -4.37 -0.17 -22.57
C ARG A 322 -4.26 -0.37 -21.06
N MET A 323 -3.49 0.45 -20.37
CA MET A 323 -3.39 0.38 -18.91
C MET A 323 -4.70 0.84 -18.24
N HIS A 324 -5.34 1.90 -18.74
CA HIS A 324 -6.67 2.32 -18.28
C HIS A 324 -7.70 1.20 -18.44
N GLN A 325 -7.79 0.60 -19.64
CA GLN A 325 -8.68 -0.52 -19.92
C GLN A 325 -8.41 -1.71 -18.99
N TYR A 326 -7.13 -2.03 -18.76
CA TYR A 326 -6.73 -3.10 -17.86
C TYR A 326 -7.13 -2.83 -16.41
N ILE A 327 -7.00 -1.59 -15.92
CA ILE A 327 -7.40 -1.24 -14.56
C ILE A 327 -8.93 -1.30 -14.42
N GLN A 328 -9.65 -0.75 -15.40
CA GLN A 328 -11.11 -0.73 -15.40
C GLN A 328 -11.72 -2.14 -15.45
N SER A 329 -11.07 -3.10 -16.11
CA SER A 329 -11.63 -4.45 -16.28
C SER A 329 -11.88 -5.18 -14.96
N PHE A 330 -11.07 -4.94 -13.92
CA PHE A 330 -11.26 -5.56 -12.61
C PHE A 330 -12.01 -4.68 -11.61
N LEU A 331 -12.25 -3.39 -11.89
CA LEU A 331 -13.00 -2.52 -10.98
C LEU A 331 -14.52 -2.74 -11.07
N GLY A 332 -15.03 -3.24 -12.20
CA GLY A 332 -16.47 -3.46 -12.47
C GLY A 332 -17.11 -2.36 -13.33
N GLN A 333 -18.33 -2.57 -13.79
CA GLN A 333 -19.16 -1.61 -14.53
C GLN A 333 -19.87 -0.61 -13.61
N ASP A 334 -20.26 -1.02 -12.39
CA ASP A 334 -20.77 -0.07 -11.37
C ASP A 334 -19.63 0.81 -10.83
N GLN A 335 -19.30 1.79 -11.65
CA GLN A 335 -18.41 2.88 -11.34
C GLN A 335 -19.18 4.07 -10.80
N THR A 336 -20.46 4.00 -10.41
CA THR A 336 -21.29 5.19 -10.06
C THR A 336 -20.60 6.20 -9.13
N GLY A 337 -19.92 5.73 -8.08
CA GLY A 337 -19.11 6.59 -7.19
C GLY A 337 -17.89 7.23 -7.88
N PHE A 338 -17.32 6.57 -8.88
CA PHE A 338 -16.28 7.07 -9.79
C PHE A 338 -16.86 7.88 -10.97
N GLU A 339 -18.07 7.61 -11.46
CA GLU A 339 -18.73 8.38 -12.52
C GLU A 339 -19.16 9.76 -12.04
N LEU A 340 -19.55 9.85 -10.77
CA LEU A 340 -19.81 11.09 -10.05
C LEU A 340 -18.53 11.70 -9.45
N SER A 341 -17.40 11.00 -9.57
CA SER A 341 -16.11 11.44 -9.02
C SER A 341 -15.49 12.52 -9.89
N ALA A 342 -14.93 13.54 -9.25
CA ALA A 342 -14.01 14.48 -9.90
C ALA A 342 -12.70 13.82 -10.39
N LEU A 343 -12.49 12.52 -10.15
CA LEU A 343 -11.32 11.74 -10.54
C LEU A 343 -11.60 10.75 -11.68
N LYS A 344 -12.78 10.78 -12.32
CA LYS A 344 -12.98 10.07 -13.58
C LYS A 344 -12.08 10.68 -14.65
N PRO A 345 -11.19 9.89 -15.29
CA PRO A 345 -10.40 10.38 -16.40
C PRO A 345 -11.30 10.80 -17.55
N GLU A 346 -11.07 11.99 -18.09
CA GLU A 346 -11.66 12.44 -19.35
C GLU A 346 -10.99 11.72 -20.55
N ASP A 347 -11.59 11.80 -21.75
CA ASP A 347 -11.11 11.09 -22.94
C ASP A 347 -9.64 11.39 -23.28
N GLU A 348 -9.19 12.65 -23.09
CA GLU A 348 -7.80 13.03 -23.26
C GLU A 348 -6.90 12.37 -22.21
N GLU A 349 -7.36 12.28 -20.95
CA GLU A 349 -6.62 11.68 -19.84
C GLU A 349 -6.49 10.16 -19.97
N LEU A 350 -7.42 9.48 -20.66
CA LEU A 350 -7.31 8.06 -21.00
C LEU A 350 -6.12 7.75 -21.91
N THR A 351 -5.57 8.75 -22.59
CA THR A 351 -4.34 8.63 -23.40
C THR A 351 -3.07 8.99 -22.62
N GLN A 352 -3.21 9.31 -21.33
CA GLN A 352 -2.11 9.63 -20.42
C GLN A 352 -1.84 8.43 -19.48
N PRO A 353 -0.65 8.32 -18.87
CA PRO A 353 -0.38 7.21 -17.95
C PRO A 353 -1.40 7.19 -16.79
N ALA A 354 -2.05 6.06 -16.58
CA ALA A 354 -2.95 5.85 -15.45
C ALA A 354 -2.19 5.96 -14.11
N TYR A 355 -2.78 6.69 -13.17
CA TYR A 355 -2.31 6.76 -11.78
C TYR A 355 -3.17 5.82 -10.94
N ILE A 356 -2.54 5.14 -9.98
CA ILE A 356 -3.24 4.30 -9.00
C ILE A 356 -2.87 4.74 -7.59
N SER A 357 -3.81 4.57 -6.68
CA SER A 357 -3.55 4.44 -5.25
C SER A 357 -3.97 3.05 -4.80
N ILE A 358 -3.44 2.57 -3.68
CA ILE A 358 -3.87 1.31 -3.08
C ILE A 358 -4.61 1.66 -1.80
N SER A 359 -5.90 1.32 -1.73
CA SER A 359 -6.76 1.62 -0.59
C SER A 359 -8.00 0.74 -0.61
N ASP A 360 -8.36 0.16 0.54
CA ASP A 360 -9.53 -0.72 0.65
C ASP A 360 -10.82 0.08 0.93
N SER A 361 -10.74 1.29 1.49
CA SER A 361 -11.90 2.06 1.97
C SER A 361 -12.14 3.38 1.27
N TYR A 362 -11.13 3.94 0.57
CA TYR A 362 -11.22 5.27 -0.05
C TYR A 362 -12.44 5.45 -0.95
N GLN A 363 -12.69 4.50 -1.86
CA GLN A 363 -13.78 4.59 -2.84
C GLN A 363 -15.17 4.63 -2.17
N GLU A 364 -15.36 3.87 -1.08
CA GLU A 364 -16.64 3.82 -0.37
C GLU A 364 -16.87 5.09 0.47
N PHE A 365 -15.80 5.70 1.01
CA PHE A 365 -15.90 7.02 1.63
C PHE A 365 -16.22 8.14 0.64
N VAL A 366 -15.79 8.01 -0.61
CA VAL A 366 -16.18 8.90 -1.70
C VAL A 366 -17.66 8.71 -2.02
N ARG A 367 -18.11 7.47 -2.20
CA ARG A 367 -19.51 7.14 -2.51
C ARG A 367 -20.47 7.59 -1.40
N SER A 368 -20.08 7.50 -0.13
CA SER A 368 -20.86 8.02 1.01
C SER A 368 -20.78 9.54 1.21
N GLY A 369 -19.97 10.25 0.41
CA GLY A 369 -19.79 11.70 0.48
C GLY A 369 -18.97 12.19 1.67
N LYS A 370 -18.26 11.28 2.37
CA LYS A 370 -17.39 11.62 3.49
C LYS A 370 -16.03 12.16 3.02
N ILE A 371 -15.54 11.63 1.89
CA ILE A 371 -14.46 12.22 1.10
C ILE A 371 -15.09 12.95 -0.10
N VAL A 372 -14.78 14.24 -0.21
CA VAL A 372 -15.13 15.09 -1.35
C VAL A 372 -13.86 15.34 -2.17
N GLN A 373 -13.87 14.87 -3.41
CA GLN A 373 -12.70 14.96 -4.29
C GLN A 373 -12.69 16.27 -5.07
N ILE A 374 -11.49 16.81 -5.30
CA ILE A 374 -11.26 18.04 -6.02
C ILE A 374 -10.08 17.82 -6.97
N GLN A 375 -10.34 17.80 -8.28
CA GLN A 375 -9.29 17.77 -9.28
C GLN A 375 -8.67 19.17 -9.40
N GLY A 376 -7.47 19.35 -8.88
CA GLY A 376 -6.80 20.65 -8.88
C GLY A 376 -5.55 20.72 -8.02
N ARG A 377 -5.06 21.94 -7.82
CA ARG A 377 -3.92 22.26 -6.94
C ARG A 377 -4.34 23.29 -5.90
N ALA A 378 -3.95 23.07 -4.66
CA ALA A 378 -4.07 24.08 -3.62
C ALA A 378 -3.08 25.23 -3.90
N LYS A 379 -3.54 26.48 -3.86
CA LYS A 379 -2.72 27.68 -4.14
C LYS A 379 -2.52 28.56 -2.91
N ASN A 380 -3.60 28.82 -2.17
CA ASN A 380 -3.59 29.73 -1.03
C ASN A 380 -4.16 29.03 0.21
N LEU A 381 -3.48 29.19 1.34
CA LEU A 381 -3.95 28.83 2.68
C LEU A 381 -4.02 30.09 3.52
N ALA A 382 -5.22 30.61 3.75
CA ALA A 382 -5.39 31.76 4.62
C ALA A 382 -5.66 31.30 6.06
N ALA A 383 -4.71 31.51 6.97
CA ALA A 383 -4.88 31.27 8.40
C ALA A 383 -5.29 32.60 9.07
N ARG A 384 -6.54 32.75 9.50
CA ARG A 384 -6.93 33.91 10.33
C ARG A 384 -6.70 33.58 11.81
N PRO A 385 -5.93 34.38 12.58
CA PRO A 385 -5.94 34.27 14.02
C PRO A 385 -7.35 34.56 14.53
N SER A 386 -7.93 33.61 15.26
CA SER A 386 -9.27 33.78 15.84
C SER A 386 -9.15 34.27 17.28
N ARG A 387 -9.86 35.35 17.62
CA ARG A 387 -10.05 35.80 19.01
C ARG A 387 -10.80 34.77 19.88
N SER A 388 -11.41 33.74 19.29
CA SER A 388 -12.25 32.73 19.96
C SER A 388 -11.59 31.34 20.08
N GLY A 389 -10.26 31.25 19.99
CA GLY A 389 -9.50 30.04 20.35
C GLY A 389 -9.38 28.94 19.29
N THR A 390 -10.04 29.02 18.12
CA THR A 390 -9.81 28.10 16.99
C THR A 390 -9.61 28.84 15.67
N PRO A 391 -8.45 28.68 14.98
CA PRO A 391 -8.21 29.32 13.68
C PRO A 391 -9.24 28.88 12.65
N LYS A 392 -9.81 29.84 11.90
CA LYS A 392 -10.62 29.52 10.72
C LYS A 392 -9.71 29.61 9.51
N ALA A 393 -9.30 28.47 8.97
CA ALA A 393 -8.50 28.42 7.75
C ALA A 393 -9.40 28.29 6.50
N ARG A 394 -8.90 28.78 5.37
CA ARG A 394 -9.50 28.58 4.04
C ARG A 394 -8.42 28.11 3.08
N VAL A 395 -8.76 27.09 2.29
CA VAL A 395 -7.90 26.61 1.21
C VAL A 395 -8.56 26.94 -0.11
N GLU A 396 -7.82 27.62 -0.97
CA GLU A 396 -8.22 27.86 -2.35
C GLU A 396 -7.57 26.81 -3.25
N ALA A 397 -8.40 26.06 -3.98
CA ALA A 397 -7.97 25.07 -4.94
C ALA A 397 -8.36 25.51 -6.35
N VAL A 398 -7.41 25.37 -7.28
CA VAL A 398 -7.62 25.74 -8.69
C VAL A 398 -7.67 24.48 -9.52
N ARG A 399 -8.71 24.37 -10.34
CA ARG A 399 -8.87 23.25 -11.26
C ARG A 399 -7.74 23.28 -12.28
N VAL A 400 -7.06 22.16 -12.47
CA VAL A 400 -5.99 22.03 -13.47
C VAL A 400 -6.50 21.08 -14.54
N ARG A 401 -6.87 21.63 -15.71
CA ARG A 401 -7.11 20.81 -16.90
C ARG A 401 -5.80 20.59 -17.67
N PRO A 402 -5.55 19.41 -18.24
CA PRO A 402 -4.54 19.25 -19.28
C PRO A 402 -5.06 19.99 -20.52
N THR A 403 -4.45 21.13 -20.84
CA THR A 403 -4.45 21.79 -22.16
C THR A 403 -5.71 21.71 -23.04
N SER A 404 -6.59 22.71 -22.92
CA SER A 404 -7.14 23.36 -24.12
C SER A 404 -7.12 24.88 -23.93
N GLN A 405 -6.76 25.58 -25.01
CA GLN A 405 -6.68 27.03 -25.14
C GLN A 405 -8.02 27.70 -24.84
N THR A 406 -8.38 27.84 -23.58
CA THR A 406 -9.44 28.76 -23.16
C THR A 406 -8.87 29.69 -22.10
N ASP A 407 -8.72 30.96 -22.47
CA ASP A 407 -8.27 32.11 -21.66
C ASP A 407 -9.27 32.49 -20.54
N HIS A 408 -9.94 31.49 -19.96
CA HIS A 408 -10.85 31.70 -18.83
C HIS A 408 -10.37 30.86 -17.65
N PRO A 409 -9.76 31.47 -16.61
CA PRO A 409 -9.52 30.74 -15.37
C PRO A 409 -10.87 30.25 -14.84
N GLU A 410 -11.08 28.93 -14.86
CA GLU A 410 -12.24 28.32 -14.21
C GLU A 410 -12.22 28.69 -12.72
N LYS A 411 -13.41 29.00 -12.20
CA LYS A 411 -13.66 29.61 -10.89
C LYS A 411 -12.89 28.87 -9.78
N ASP A 412 -12.02 29.59 -9.08
CA ASP A 412 -11.31 29.08 -7.91
C ASP A 412 -12.30 28.50 -6.88
N MET A 413 -11.99 27.31 -6.37
CA MET A 413 -12.85 26.65 -5.38
C MET A 413 -12.36 26.96 -3.97
N LEU A 414 -13.20 27.62 -3.19
CA LEU A 414 -12.91 28.01 -1.82
C LEU A 414 -13.45 26.98 -0.82
N ILE A 415 -12.54 26.23 -0.19
CA ILE A 415 -12.86 25.34 0.94
C ILE A 415 -12.88 26.18 2.21
N LYS A 416 -14.04 26.26 2.88
CA LYS A 416 -14.25 27.04 4.11
C LYS A 416 -14.18 26.14 5.34
N ASN A 417 -14.00 26.74 6.53
CA ASN A 417 -14.01 26.06 7.82
C ASN A 417 -12.96 24.92 7.92
N VAL A 418 -11.79 25.14 7.33
CA VAL A 418 -10.70 24.18 7.38
C VAL A 418 -10.13 24.14 8.80
N ALA A 419 -10.15 22.97 9.39
CA ALA A 419 -9.67 22.71 10.74
C ALA A 419 -8.23 22.22 10.74
N GLY A 420 -7.85 21.44 9.73
CA GLY A 420 -6.51 20.90 9.58
C GLY A 420 -6.19 20.57 8.13
N VAL A 421 -4.89 20.60 7.81
CA VAL A 421 -4.37 20.31 6.48
C VAL A 421 -3.38 19.15 6.57
N ILE A 422 -3.62 18.09 5.82
CA ILE A 422 -2.68 16.99 5.63
C ILE A 422 -2.08 17.14 4.23
N TYR A 423 -0.76 17.27 4.12
CA TYR A 423 -0.11 17.42 2.82
C TYR A 423 0.78 16.22 2.50
N ALA A 424 0.48 15.56 1.39
CA ALA A 424 1.19 14.41 0.84
C ALA A 424 2.04 14.85 -0.36
N SER A 425 2.92 15.82 -0.14
CA SER A 425 3.85 16.39 -1.13
C SER A 425 5.01 15.45 -1.46
N GLY A 426 5.15 14.31 -0.77
CA GLY A 426 6.16 13.29 -1.02
C GLY A 426 7.50 13.63 -0.35
N TYR A 427 8.60 13.05 -0.85
CA TYR A 427 9.91 13.14 -0.21
C TYR A 427 11.00 13.60 -1.19
N SER A 428 12.12 14.09 -0.64
CA SER A 428 13.39 14.36 -1.32
C SER A 428 14.46 13.40 -0.81
N GLN A 429 15.50 13.18 -1.63
CA GLN A 429 16.71 12.43 -1.28
C GLN A 429 17.82 13.37 -0.76
N THR A 430 18.89 12.82 -0.18
CA THR A 430 20.00 13.60 0.41
C THR A 430 21.40 13.15 -0.03
N ALA A 431 21.52 12.23 -0.98
CA ALA A 431 22.79 11.72 -1.49
C ALA A 431 23.64 12.83 -2.15
N THR A 432 22.99 13.78 -2.83
CA THR A 432 23.66 14.91 -3.48
C THR A 432 24.40 15.84 -2.50
N HIS A 433 24.05 15.85 -1.21
CA HIS A 433 24.61 16.78 -0.23
C HIS A 433 26.04 16.44 0.24
N TRP A 434 26.49 15.19 0.03
CA TRP A 434 27.78 14.72 0.53
C TRP A 434 28.65 14.07 -0.54
N LEU A 435 28.16 13.99 -1.78
CA LEU A 435 28.97 13.58 -2.93
C LEU A 435 29.89 14.73 -3.40
N PRO A 436 31.11 14.45 -3.85
CA PRO A 436 32.04 15.45 -4.38
C PRO A 436 31.47 16.24 -5.56
N LYS A 437 31.91 17.50 -5.74
CA LYS A 437 31.46 18.36 -6.85
C LYS A 437 31.74 17.77 -8.23
N ASP A 438 32.93 17.23 -8.44
CA ASP A 438 33.35 16.56 -9.68
C ASP A 438 32.49 15.31 -9.98
N VAL A 439 32.10 14.56 -8.95
CA VAL A 439 31.17 13.44 -9.07
C VAL A 439 29.77 13.94 -9.42
N CYS A 440 29.32 15.01 -8.78
CA CYS A 440 28.02 15.63 -9.04
C CYS A 440 27.91 16.18 -10.47
N GLU A 441 28.98 16.73 -11.02
CA GLU A 441 29.05 17.16 -12.42
C GLU A 441 28.86 15.98 -13.39
N ILE A 442 29.58 14.87 -13.16
CA ILE A 442 29.45 13.64 -13.96
C ILE A 442 28.04 13.05 -13.89
N LEU A 443 27.45 13.00 -12.69
CA LEU A 443 26.11 12.46 -12.47
C LEU A 443 24.99 13.44 -12.86
N HIS A 444 25.35 14.64 -13.31
CA HIS A 444 24.44 15.73 -13.61
C HIS A 444 23.46 16.03 -12.46
N CYS A 445 23.95 16.17 -11.23
CA CYS A 445 23.11 16.41 -10.05
C CYS A 445 22.16 17.60 -10.27
N ASN A 446 20.86 17.39 -10.02
CA ASN A 446 19.83 18.43 -10.05
C ASN A 446 18.78 18.17 -8.96
N GLU A 447 18.86 18.93 -7.86
CA GLU A 447 17.95 18.79 -6.72
C GLU A 447 16.54 19.35 -6.97
N GLU A 448 16.38 20.21 -7.98
CA GLU A 448 15.05 20.70 -8.39
C GLU A 448 14.20 19.58 -8.96
N CYS A 449 14.81 18.60 -9.65
CA CYS A 449 14.14 17.39 -10.08
C CYS A 449 14.26 16.27 -9.04
N TYR A 450 13.42 16.37 -8.01
CA TYR A 450 13.34 15.36 -6.94
C TYR A 450 13.08 13.93 -7.42
N ARG A 451 12.52 13.74 -8.62
CA ARG A 451 12.16 12.43 -9.21
C ARG A 451 13.31 11.73 -9.95
N LEU A 452 14.26 12.52 -10.44
CA LEU A 452 15.43 12.05 -11.18
C LEU A 452 16.62 13.00 -10.93
N PRO A 453 17.13 13.02 -9.68
CA PRO A 453 18.17 13.98 -9.28
C PRO A 453 19.54 13.63 -9.82
N LEU A 454 19.79 12.34 -10.10
CA LEU A 454 21.03 11.82 -10.67
C LEU A 454 20.74 11.09 -11.98
N LEU A 455 21.66 11.14 -12.92
CA LEU A 455 21.58 10.36 -14.16
C LEU A 455 22.49 9.14 -14.07
N LEU A 456 21.88 7.96 -13.95
CA LEU A 456 22.56 6.69 -13.70
C LEU A 456 22.31 5.68 -14.85
N ASN A 457 23.33 4.89 -15.15
CA ASN A 457 23.28 3.78 -16.10
C ASN A 457 23.02 2.44 -15.37
N GLY A 458 22.93 1.34 -16.14
CA GLY A 458 22.90 -0.03 -15.60
C GLY A 458 21.67 -0.31 -14.74
N SER A 459 20.47 0.07 -15.20
CA SER A 459 19.24 0.03 -14.39
C SER A 459 19.33 0.84 -13.08
N SER A 460 19.86 2.06 -13.18
CA SER A 460 20.02 3.00 -12.06
C SER A 460 20.98 2.54 -10.96
N THR A 461 22.08 1.88 -11.34
CA THR A 461 23.06 1.32 -10.39
C THR A 461 24.43 1.97 -10.42
N CYS A 462 24.87 2.56 -11.54
CA CYS A 462 26.25 3.04 -11.65
C CYS A 462 26.40 4.08 -12.76
N HIS A 463 27.61 4.61 -12.92
CA HIS A 463 27.98 5.47 -14.05
C HIS A 463 29.37 5.05 -14.57
N HIS A 464 29.53 4.90 -15.88
CA HIS A 464 30.75 4.35 -16.52
C HIS A 464 32.02 5.13 -16.19
N LEU A 465 31.92 6.46 -16.03
CA LEU A 465 33.07 7.31 -15.66
C LEU A 465 33.49 7.19 -14.18
N ILE A 466 32.71 6.51 -13.34
CA ILE A 466 32.98 6.33 -11.91
C ILE A 466 32.73 4.86 -11.53
N PRO A 467 33.54 3.92 -12.05
CA PRO A 467 33.26 2.49 -11.96
C PRO A 467 33.27 1.94 -10.52
N ASN A 468 33.83 2.69 -9.57
CA ASN A 468 33.90 2.32 -8.16
C ASN A 468 32.81 3.00 -7.27
N LEU A 469 31.78 3.59 -7.89
CA LEU A 469 30.59 4.12 -7.22
C LEU A 469 29.34 3.37 -7.68
N GLY A 470 28.60 2.82 -6.72
CA GLY A 470 27.35 2.10 -6.95
C GLY A 470 26.15 2.75 -6.26
N PHE A 471 24.96 2.41 -6.74
CA PHE A 471 23.66 2.82 -6.20
C PHE A 471 22.74 1.61 -6.16
N VAL A 472 22.05 1.38 -5.04
CA VAL A 472 21.03 0.33 -4.92
C VAL A 472 19.79 0.92 -4.29
N GLY A 473 18.62 0.68 -4.89
CA GLY A 473 17.35 1.24 -4.41
C GLY A 473 17.24 2.75 -4.54
N PHE A 474 18.09 3.40 -5.34
CA PHE A 474 18.09 4.85 -5.56
C PHE A 474 17.25 5.24 -6.78
N TYR A 475 15.94 5.01 -6.71
CA TYR A 475 14.98 5.38 -7.76
C TYR A 475 13.56 5.47 -7.17
N GLU A 476 12.59 6.01 -7.92
CA GLU A 476 11.18 6.08 -7.51
C GLU A 476 10.47 4.70 -7.61
N GLY A 477 11.07 3.62 -7.12
CA GLY A 477 10.43 2.31 -7.06
C GLY A 477 10.83 1.55 -5.80
N PRO A 478 9.87 1.05 -5.02
CA PRO A 478 10.14 0.39 -3.75
C PRO A 478 10.30 -1.13 -3.88
N TYR A 479 10.84 -1.64 -5.00
CA TYR A 479 10.81 -3.08 -5.30
C TYR A 479 12.03 -3.82 -4.73
N TRP A 480 11.82 -4.70 -3.77
CA TRP A 480 12.91 -5.37 -3.05
C TRP A 480 13.67 -6.38 -3.92
N GLY A 481 12.95 -7.14 -4.76
CA GLY A 481 13.59 -8.01 -5.75
C GLY A 481 14.47 -7.23 -6.74
N VAL A 482 14.07 -6.01 -7.11
CA VAL A 482 14.89 -5.15 -7.98
C VAL A 482 16.14 -4.67 -7.23
N MET A 483 16.02 -4.28 -5.95
CA MET A 483 17.19 -3.93 -5.13
C MET A 483 18.18 -5.10 -5.01
N GLU A 484 17.67 -6.32 -4.84
CA GLU A 484 18.49 -7.53 -4.81
C GLU A 484 19.22 -7.76 -6.14
N MET A 485 18.53 -7.61 -7.27
CA MET A 485 19.14 -7.72 -8.60
C MET A 485 20.18 -6.61 -8.86
N GLN A 486 19.91 -5.38 -8.44
CA GLN A 486 20.84 -4.26 -8.53
C GLN A 486 22.13 -4.54 -7.74
N ALA A 487 22.02 -5.07 -6.53
CA ALA A 487 23.18 -5.46 -5.72
C ALA A 487 24.01 -6.56 -6.40
N ARG A 488 23.37 -7.59 -6.97
CA ARG A 488 24.03 -8.67 -7.71
C ARG A 488 24.75 -8.15 -8.96
N LEU A 489 24.13 -7.24 -9.71
CA LEU A 489 24.74 -6.61 -10.90
C LEU A 489 26.00 -5.84 -10.55
N LEU A 490 25.95 -4.99 -9.52
CA LEU A 490 27.10 -4.24 -9.04
C LEU A 490 28.24 -5.17 -8.64
N ALA A 491 27.94 -6.17 -7.81
CA ALA A 491 28.95 -7.09 -7.34
C ALA A 491 29.62 -7.89 -8.47
N ARG A 492 28.86 -8.35 -9.47
CA ARG A 492 29.39 -9.01 -10.68
C ARG A 492 30.31 -8.07 -11.47
N SER A 493 29.90 -6.81 -11.67
CA SER A 493 30.71 -5.83 -12.41
C SER A 493 32.07 -5.54 -11.73
N TRP A 494 32.09 -5.44 -10.41
CA TRP A 494 33.31 -5.16 -9.65
C TRP A 494 34.28 -6.34 -9.54
N LEU A 495 33.83 -7.55 -9.86
CA LEU A 495 34.69 -8.72 -9.96
C LEU A 495 35.31 -8.90 -11.34
N ALA A 496 34.59 -8.50 -12.39
CA ALA A 496 35.13 -8.51 -13.74
C ALA A 496 36.32 -7.55 -13.90
N ASP A 497 36.35 -6.46 -13.11
CA ASP A 497 37.42 -5.42 -13.09
C ASP A 497 37.66 -4.78 -14.48
N ASP A 498 36.71 -4.95 -15.41
CA ASP A 498 36.79 -4.50 -16.80
C ASP A 498 36.17 -3.11 -17.02
N GLY A 499 35.62 -2.50 -15.96
CA GLY A 499 34.93 -1.21 -16.03
C GLY A 499 33.60 -1.26 -16.81
N SER A 500 33.09 -2.45 -17.13
CA SER A 500 31.82 -2.59 -17.86
C SER A 500 30.64 -2.19 -16.97
N VAL A 501 29.72 -1.41 -17.55
CA VAL A 501 28.46 -0.96 -16.90
C VAL A 501 27.35 -2.00 -17.03
N GLY A 502 27.75 -3.26 -17.16
CA GLY A 502 26.86 -4.37 -17.49
C GLY A 502 26.42 -4.39 -18.96
N PRO A 503 25.57 -5.38 -19.32
CA PRO A 503 25.10 -5.59 -20.69
C PRO A 503 24.42 -4.37 -21.30
N ALA A 504 24.52 -4.22 -22.63
CA ALA A 504 23.87 -3.14 -23.39
C ALA A 504 22.35 -3.06 -23.15
N SER A 505 21.69 -4.19 -22.86
CA SER A 505 20.26 -4.28 -22.53
C SER A 505 19.87 -3.56 -21.23
N LEU A 506 20.82 -3.25 -20.35
CA LEU A 506 20.62 -2.53 -19.10
C LEU A 506 21.03 -1.05 -19.20
N GLN A 507 21.54 -0.62 -20.35
CA GLN A 507 22.01 0.75 -20.55
C GLN A 507 20.85 1.63 -21.02
N ILE A 508 20.59 2.70 -20.26
CA ILE A 508 19.76 3.82 -20.71
C ILE A 508 20.72 4.94 -21.11
N LYS A 509 20.57 5.47 -22.34
CA LYS A 509 21.37 6.61 -22.79
C LYS A 509 21.10 7.82 -21.89
N VAL A 510 22.16 8.51 -21.48
CA VAL A 510 22.07 9.70 -20.60
C VAL A 510 21.16 10.76 -21.21
N GLU A 511 21.15 10.90 -22.54
CA GLU A 511 20.28 11.83 -23.28
C GLU A 511 18.79 11.52 -23.07
N ASN A 512 18.42 10.25 -23.00
CA ASN A 512 17.03 9.84 -22.72
C ASN A 512 16.62 10.22 -21.31
N LEU A 513 17.53 10.07 -20.33
CA LEU A 513 17.29 10.48 -18.95
C LEU A 513 17.21 12.01 -18.81
N LYS A 514 18.03 12.77 -19.56
CA LYS A 514 17.93 14.24 -19.63
C LYS A 514 16.55 14.67 -20.16
N SER A 515 16.10 14.06 -21.26
CA SER A 515 14.77 14.32 -21.84
C SER A 515 13.63 13.99 -20.86
N LEU A 516 13.72 12.84 -20.17
CA LEU A 516 12.75 12.44 -19.14
C LEU A 516 12.73 13.43 -17.97
N ARG A 517 13.91 13.85 -17.48
CA ARG A 517 14.04 14.83 -16.40
C ARG A 517 13.39 16.17 -16.75
N THR A 518 13.64 16.66 -17.96
CA THR A 518 12.99 17.88 -18.47
C THR A 518 11.47 17.73 -18.48
N ALA A 519 10.95 16.60 -18.99
CA ALA A 519 9.52 16.33 -18.99
C ALA A 519 8.92 16.24 -17.58
N MET A 520 9.65 15.71 -16.60
CA MET A 520 9.25 15.68 -15.18
C MET A 520 9.15 17.09 -14.59
N MET A 521 10.16 17.94 -14.81
CA MET A 521 10.17 19.32 -14.32
C MET A 521 9.06 20.16 -14.96
N GLN A 522 8.78 19.93 -16.24
CA GLN A 522 7.66 20.55 -16.98
C GLN A 522 6.29 19.92 -16.66
N ARG A 523 6.23 18.93 -15.74
CA ARG A 523 5.01 18.24 -15.33
C ARG A 523 4.22 17.62 -16.50
N SER A 524 4.92 17.16 -17.54
CA SER A 524 4.33 16.57 -18.75
C SER A 524 3.34 15.45 -18.42
N ALA A 525 2.21 15.45 -19.13
CA ALA A 525 1.17 14.41 -19.06
C ALA A 525 1.74 13.00 -19.24
N SER A 526 2.66 12.82 -20.21
CA SER A 526 3.27 11.53 -20.58
C SER A 526 4.16 10.86 -19.51
N VAL A 527 4.43 11.54 -18.39
CA VAL A 527 5.27 11.00 -17.32
C VAL A 527 4.41 10.20 -16.32
N PRO A 528 4.70 8.91 -16.11
CA PRO A 528 3.95 8.07 -15.17
C PRO A 528 4.27 8.40 -13.71
N ALA A 529 3.49 7.82 -12.79
CA ALA A 529 3.74 7.91 -11.35
C ALA A 529 5.13 7.38 -10.97
N PHE A 530 5.54 6.26 -11.57
CA PHE A 530 6.87 5.67 -11.41
C PHE A 530 7.49 5.43 -12.79
N TRP A 531 8.59 6.11 -13.08
CA TRP A 531 9.25 6.02 -14.40
C TRP A 531 10.02 4.70 -14.60
N MET A 532 10.29 3.96 -13.53
CA MET A 532 10.74 2.56 -13.54
C MET A 532 9.68 1.66 -12.87
N GLY A 533 8.41 1.84 -13.21
CA GLY A 533 7.30 1.11 -12.60
C GLY A 533 7.07 -0.31 -13.11
N ASP A 534 7.76 -0.73 -14.18
CA ASP A 534 7.62 -2.06 -14.77
C ASP A 534 8.40 -3.13 -13.99
N TYR A 535 7.89 -3.50 -12.81
CA TYR A 535 8.53 -4.47 -11.91
C TYR A 535 8.90 -5.80 -12.61
N VAL A 536 7.96 -6.41 -13.33
CA VAL A 536 8.19 -7.69 -14.03
C VAL A 536 9.30 -7.55 -15.08
N GLY A 537 9.26 -6.46 -15.87
CA GLY A 537 10.29 -6.23 -16.86
C GLY A 537 11.67 -5.97 -16.26
N LEU A 538 11.73 -5.29 -15.12
CA LEU A 538 12.98 -5.06 -14.38
C LEU A 538 13.54 -6.39 -13.85
N MET A 539 12.71 -7.21 -13.20
CA MET A 539 13.13 -8.51 -12.67
C MET A 539 13.62 -9.44 -13.78
N GLU A 540 12.86 -9.64 -14.85
CA GLU A 540 13.22 -10.54 -15.95
C GLU A 540 14.49 -10.10 -16.68
N ASN A 541 14.61 -8.80 -17.01
CA ASN A 541 15.78 -8.30 -17.74
C ASN A 541 17.08 -8.39 -16.91
N MET A 542 17.01 -8.07 -15.61
CA MET A 542 18.18 -8.19 -14.75
C MET A 542 18.52 -9.65 -14.44
N ALA A 543 17.53 -10.52 -14.20
CA ALA A 543 17.76 -11.95 -14.01
C ALA A 543 18.44 -12.57 -15.23
N HIS A 544 17.95 -12.27 -16.43
CA HIS A 544 18.58 -12.69 -17.68
C HIS A 544 20.02 -12.18 -17.80
N SER A 545 20.26 -10.90 -17.49
CA SER A 545 21.61 -10.31 -17.52
C SER A 545 22.58 -10.90 -16.48
N LEU A 546 22.03 -11.49 -15.41
CA LEU A 546 22.79 -12.15 -14.36
C LEU A 546 22.90 -13.67 -14.56
N ASP A 547 22.33 -14.22 -15.63
CA ASP A 547 22.23 -15.66 -15.89
C ASP A 547 21.50 -16.42 -14.76
N ILE A 548 20.50 -15.77 -14.14
CA ILE A 548 19.70 -16.36 -13.05
C ILE A 548 18.46 -17.01 -13.66
N PRO A 549 18.32 -18.36 -13.56
CA PRO A 549 17.13 -19.04 -14.04
C PRO A 549 15.93 -18.70 -13.15
N ARG A 550 14.75 -18.59 -13.76
CA ARG A 550 13.49 -18.51 -13.03
C ARG A 550 13.03 -19.90 -12.62
N ASN A 551 12.66 -20.08 -11.36
CA ASN A 551 12.02 -21.30 -10.89
C ASN A 551 10.55 -21.34 -11.36
N ASP A 552 10.31 -22.20 -12.33
CA ASP A 552 8.99 -22.43 -12.96
C ASP A 552 8.42 -23.81 -12.62
N THR A 553 9.01 -24.56 -11.68
CA THR A 553 8.63 -25.96 -11.43
C THR A 553 7.15 -26.13 -11.09
N ALA A 554 6.53 -25.15 -10.43
CA ALA A 554 5.10 -25.15 -10.07
C ALA A 554 4.18 -24.48 -11.11
N PHE A 555 4.71 -24.08 -12.28
CA PHE A 555 4.00 -23.28 -13.27
C PHE A 555 4.07 -23.91 -14.67
N SER A 556 3.02 -23.71 -15.46
CA SER A 556 2.99 -24.15 -16.85
C SER A 556 3.46 -23.02 -17.79
N GLY A 557 4.48 -23.29 -18.61
CA GLY A 557 5.03 -22.32 -19.54
C GLY A 557 5.50 -21.04 -18.85
N ARG A 558 5.01 -19.88 -19.30
CA ARG A 558 5.34 -18.55 -18.76
C ARG A 558 4.31 -18.04 -17.72
N SER A 559 3.51 -18.91 -17.12
CA SER A 559 2.48 -18.48 -16.18
C SER A 559 3.03 -18.11 -14.79
N GLY A 560 2.20 -17.41 -14.04
CA GLY A 560 2.41 -17.12 -12.62
C GLY A 560 3.10 -15.79 -12.35
N PRO A 561 3.03 -15.31 -11.10
CA PRO A 561 3.57 -14.01 -10.72
C PRO A 561 5.10 -13.99 -10.71
N SER A 562 5.70 -12.91 -11.22
CA SER A 562 7.11 -12.61 -10.99
C SER A 562 7.28 -12.17 -9.54
N MET A 563 8.18 -12.83 -8.79
CA MET A 563 8.46 -12.51 -7.39
C MET A 563 9.86 -12.97 -6.99
N PRO A 564 10.48 -12.39 -5.94
CA PRO A 564 11.90 -12.61 -5.62
C PRO A 564 12.28 -14.09 -5.44
N ALA A 565 11.46 -14.89 -4.75
CA ALA A 565 11.75 -16.31 -4.50
C ALA A 565 11.87 -17.16 -5.78
N ARG A 566 11.25 -16.74 -6.90
CA ARG A 566 11.41 -17.42 -8.20
C ARG A 566 12.76 -17.13 -8.85
N TYR A 567 13.53 -16.15 -8.37
CA TYR A 567 14.85 -15.78 -8.89
C TYR A 567 15.92 -15.88 -7.81
N ALA A 568 15.77 -16.84 -6.90
CA ALA A 568 16.81 -17.20 -5.96
C ALA A 568 18.06 -17.67 -6.72
N SER A 569 19.23 -17.21 -6.29
CA SER A 569 20.51 -17.61 -6.88
C SER A 569 21.28 -18.40 -5.82
N ALA A 570 21.49 -19.69 -6.08
CA ALA A 570 22.26 -20.55 -5.19
C ALA A 570 23.69 -20.01 -5.05
N SER A 571 24.14 -19.81 -3.82
CA SER A 571 25.53 -19.44 -3.57
C SER A 571 26.38 -20.71 -3.48
N PRO A 572 27.48 -20.84 -4.25
CA PRO A 572 28.39 -22.00 -4.18
C PRO A 572 29.02 -22.19 -2.79
N ILE A 573 28.93 -21.17 -1.93
CA ILE A 573 29.52 -21.11 -0.61
C ILE A 573 28.47 -21.05 0.52
N ASP A 574 27.21 -21.39 0.23
CA ASP A 574 26.16 -21.60 1.25
C ASP A 574 26.10 -23.10 1.62
N PRO A 575 26.95 -23.59 2.55
CA PRO A 575 27.03 -25.02 2.87
C PRO A 575 25.74 -25.58 3.48
N LYS A 576 24.82 -24.71 3.92
CA LYS A 576 23.54 -25.08 4.52
C LYS A 576 22.38 -25.07 3.52
N GLN A 577 22.63 -24.72 2.25
CA GLN A 577 21.59 -24.54 1.23
C GLN A 577 20.46 -23.62 1.71
N THR A 578 20.80 -22.64 2.55
CA THR A 578 19.84 -21.76 3.22
C THR A 578 18.95 -21.04 2.21
N THR A 579 19.55 -20.54 1.13
CA THR A 579 18.82 -19.85 0.05
C THR A 579 17.79 -20.75 -0.61
N GLU A 580 18.16 -22.00 -0.91
CA GLU A 580 17.28 -22.98 -1.55
C GLU A 580 16.09 -23.33 -0.64
N ILE A 581 16.36 -23.61 0.64
CA ILE A 581 15.33 -23.92 1.65
C ILE A 581 14.33 -22.78 1.79
N GLU A 582 14.81 -21.54 1.94
CA GLU A 582 13.94 -20.38 2.13
C GLU A 582 13.13 -20.04 0.88
N SER A 583 13.74 -20.12 -0.30
CA SER A 583 13.02 -19.92 -1.55
C SER A 583 11.94 -21.00 -1.76
N ALA A 584 12.23 -22.25 -1.39
CA ALA A 584 11.28 -23.35 -1.48
C ALA A 584 10.06 -23.14 -0.55
N LYS A 585 10.27 -22.72 0.70
CA LYS A 585 9.17 -22.35 1.62
C LYS A 585 8.27 -21.27 1.00
N ALA A 586 8.86 -20.18 0.51
CA ALA A 586 8.10 -19.09 -0.11
C ALA A 586 7.33 -19.53 -1.36
N LEU A 587 7.87 -20.46 -2.15
CA LEU A 587 7.19 -21.01 -3.34
C LEU A 587 6.08 -22.01 -2.97
N ILE A 588 6.23 -22.79 -1.91
CA ILE A 588 5.18 -23.66 -1.37
C ILE A 588 4.00 -22.80 -0.88
N ASP A 589 4.29 -21.77 -0.08
CA ASP A 589 3.29 -20.80 0.39
C ASP A 589 2.54 -20.14 -0.78
N LEU A 590 3.28 -19.66 -1.79
CA LEU A 590 2.71 -19.10 -3.00
C LEU A 590 1.78 -20.09 -3.70
N HIS A 591 2.22 -21.34 -3.86
CA HIS A 591 1.44 -22.36 -4.53
C HIS A 591 0.14 -22.68 -3.77
N GLN A 592 0.22 -22.86 -2.45
CA GLN A 592 -0.96 -23.06 -1.59
C GLN A 592 -1.92 -21.88 -1.69
N THR A 593 -1.41 -20.65 -1.67
CA THR A 593 -2.22 -19.44 -1.82
C THR A 593 -2.90 -19.40 -3.19
N LEU A 594 -2.19 -19.67 -4.28
CA LEU A 594 -2.77 -19.69 -5.63
C LEU A 594 -3.83 -20.79 -5.79
N THR A 595 -3.60 -21.97 -5.20
CA THR A 595 -4.58 -23.06 -5.17
C THR A 595 -5.83 -22.64 -4.41
N GLY A 596 -5.70 -22.08 -3.20
CA GLY A 596 -6.84 -21.60 -2.43
C GLY A 596 -7.63 -20.47 -3.14
N ILE A 597 -6.93 -19.58 -3.85
CA ILE A 597 -7.58 -18.58 -4.72
C ILE A 597 -8.39 -19.26 -5.83
N ASN A 598 -7.81 -20.25 -6.53
CA ASN A 598 -8.47 -20.91 -7.66
C ASN A 598 -9.68 -21.77 -7.22
N GLU A 599 -9.57 -22.41 -6.06
CA GLU A 599 -10.66 -23.17 -5.43
C GLU A 599 -11.73 -22.24 -4.84
N GLY A 600 -11.39 -20.97 -4.60
CA GLY A 600 -12.29 -19.96 -4.05
C GLY A 600 -12.49 -20.11 -2.54
N THR A 601 -11.47 -20.63 -1.85
CA THR A 601 -11.44 -20.80 -0.39
C THR A 601 -10.78 -19.63 0.32
N PHE A 602 -10.02 -18.78 -0.40
CA PHE A 602 -9.33 -17.61 0.15
C PHE A 602 -9.84 -16.27 -0.39
N PHE A 603 -9.79 -15.28 0.48
CA PHE A 603 -10.03 -13.85 0.25
C PHE A 603 -11.44 -13.46 -0.18
N ILE A 604 -12.40 -14.38 -0.08
CA ILE A 604 -13.80 -14.10 -0.38
C ILE A 604 -14.38 -13.24 0.74
N ALA A 605 -14.11 -13.58 2.01
CA ALA A 605 -14.58 -12.79 3.15
C ALA A 605 -13.97 -11.38 3.13
N ALA A 606 -12.67 -11.27 2.83
CA ALA A 606 -11.99 -9.98 2.64
C ALA A 606 -12.70 -9.10 1.59
N ALA A 607 -12.98 -9.69 0.41
CA ALA A 607 -13.59 -8.99 -0.70
C ALA A 607 -15.02 -8.53 -0.38
N VAL A 608 -15.82 -9.40 0.25
CA VAL A 608 -17.20 -9.13 0.67
C VAL A 608 -17.22 -8.07 1.78
N PHE A 609 -16.43 -8.25 2.84
CA PHE A 609 -16.40 -7.30 3.96
C PHE A 609 -16.02 -5.90 3.47
N ARG A 610 -14.98 -5.76 2.66
CA ARG A 610 -14.64 -4.47 2.04
C ARG A 610 -15.83 -3.89 1.26
N ALA A 611 -16.44 -4.67 0.39
CA ALA A 611 -17.48 -4.20 -0.51
C ALA A 611 -18.84 -3.93 0.16
N LEU A 612 -19.05 -4.34 1.42
CA LEU A 612 -20.25 -4.01 2.20
C LEU A 612 -20.29 -2.55 2.69
N HIS A 613 -19.15 -1.89 2.82
CA HIS A 613 -19.09 -0.51 3.30
C HIS A 613 -19.97 0.42 2.46
N GLY A 614 -20.77 1.24 3.14
CA GLY A 614 -21.58 2.28 2.54
C GLY A 614 -23.06 2.15 2.89
N ALA A 615 -23.88 2.86 2.10
CA ALA A 615 -25.32 2.86 2.20
C ALA A 615 -25.92 1.88 1.18
N TRP A 616 -27.05 1.27 1.55
CA TRP A 616 -27.80 0.33 0.75
C TRP A 616 -29.28 0.62 0.88
N LYS A 617 -30.04 0.51 -0.21
CA LYS A 617 -31.48 0.34 -0.12
C LYS A 617 -31.76 -1.10 0.35
N ILE A 618 -32.64 -1.26 1.33
CA ILE A 618 -33.09 -2.56 1.82
C ILE A 618 -34.59 -2.72 1.59
N ASP A 619 -34.93 -3.82 0.93
CA ASP A 619 -36.30 -4.34 0.86
C ASP A 619 -36.32 -5.66 1.64
N ARG A 620 -37.29 -5.85 2.54
CA ARG A 620 -37.43 -7.08 3.32
C ARG A 620 -38.87 -7.57 3.29
N VAL A 621 -39.02 -8.88 3.15
CA VAL A 621 -40.30 -9.58 3.32
C VAL A 621 -40.17 -10.53 4.51
N ILE A 622 -41.19 -10.52 5.36
CA ILE A 622 -41.32 -11.37 6.55
C ILE A 622 -42.57 -12.21 6.37
N HIS A 623 -42.40 -13.53 6.37
CA HIS A 623 -43.50 -14.49 6.34
C HIS A 623 -43.47 -15.35 7.60
N SER A 624 -44.47 -15.21 8.46
CA SER A 624 -44.66 -16.12 9.58
C SER A 624 -45.66 -17.22 9.24
N ALA A 625 -45.40 -18.43 9.74
CA ALA A 625 -46.34 -19.55 9.67
C ALA A 625 -47.30 -19.57 10.87
N ARG A 626 -47.22 -18.59 11.77
CA ARG A 626 -48.11 -18.45 12.93
C ARG A 626 -48.91 -17.17 12.81
N ASP A 627 -50.19 -17.25 13.14
CA ASP A 627 -51.10 -16.10 13.09
C ASP A 627 -50.78 -15.04 14.17
N ASP A 628 -50.05 -15.42 15.23
CA ASP A 628 -49.67 -14.55 16.35
C ASP A 628 -48.31 -13.83 16.14
N PHE A 629 -47.64 -14.05 15.00
CA PHE A 629 -46.34 -13.45 14.70
C PHE A 629 -46.38 -12.66 13.39
N LEU A 630 -45.63 -11.56 13.36
CA LEU A 630 -45.79 -10.52 12.35
C LEU A 630 -45.32 -10.96 10.96
N SER A 631 -46.24 -11.00 10.00
CA SER A 631 -45.96 -11.01 8.56
C SER A 631 -46.06 -9.59 7.99
N GLY A 632 -45.18 -9.23 7.06
CA GLY A 632 -45.14 -7.88 6.51
C GLY A 632 -43.95 -7.59 5.60
N LYS A 633 -43.88 -6.33 5.16
CA LYS A 633 -42.83 -5.80 4.28
C LYS A 633 -42.13 -4.62 4.92
N PHE A 634 -40.82 -4.56 4.81
CA PHE A 634 -40.00 -3.45 5.26
C PHE A 634 -39.27 -2.83 4.08
N ASP A 635 -39.38 -1.51 3.94
CA ASP A 635 -38.63 -0.69 2.98
C ASP A 635 -37.84 0.34 3.78
N GLY A 636 -36.55 0.49 3.47
CA GLY A 636 -35.66 1.39 4.19
C GLY A 636 -34.26 1.46 3.63
N THR A 637 -33.33 1.93 4.47
CA THR A 637 -31.91 1.97 4.18
C THR A 637 -31.11 1.21 5.24
N ALA A 638 -29.98 0.66 4.81
CA ALA A 638 -29.00 0.01 5.66
C ALA A 638 -27.63 0.63 5.44
N HIS A 639 -26.88 0.84 6.51
CA HIS A 639 -25.57 1.48 6.47
C HIS A 639 -24.55 0.63 7.21
N PHE A 640 -23.40 0.40 6.56
CA PHE A 640 -22.23 -0.21 7.17
C PHE A 640 -21.21 0.90 7.48
N HIS A 641 -21.12 1.28 8.74
CA HIS A 641 -20.25 2.35 9.22
C HIS A 641 -18.91 1.77 9.70
N PRO A 642 -17.78 2.09 9.07
CA PRO A 642 -16.48 1.61 9.51
C PRO A 642 -16.06 2.24 10.83
N ARG A 643 -15.51 1.42 11.72
CA ARG A 643 -14.91 1.86 12.98
C ARG A 643 -13.71 0.99 13.33
N ARG A 644 -12.89 1.43 14.29
CA ARG A 644 -11.80 0.60 14.81
C ARG A 644 -12.41 -0.62 15.51
N PRO A 645 -11.79 -1.81 15.37
CA PRO A 645 -12.24 -3.00 16.08
C PRO A 645 -12.37 -2.74 17.58
N THR A 646 -13.55 -3.05 18.13
CA THR A 646 -13.78 -2.95 19.58
C THR A 646 -13.19 -4.15 20.33
N ASP A 647 -12.75 -5.16 19.59
CA ASP A 647 -12.07 -6.36 20.08
C ASP A 647 -10.78 -6.57 19.25
N PRO A 648 -9.60 -6.62 19.89
CA PRO A 648 -8.30 -6.65 19.19
C PRO A 648 -8.03 -7.94 18.42
N ARG A 649 -8.87 -8.97 18.54
CA ARG A 649 -8.78 -10.21 17.75
C ARG A 649 -9.16 -10.00 16.29
N PHE A 650 -9.91 -8.95 15.98
CA PHE A 650 -10.40 -8.67 14.63
C PHE A 650 -9.61 -7.54 13.99
N ASP A 651 -9.47 -7.60 12.67
CA ASP A 651 -8.73 -6.62 11.88
C ASP A 651 -9.59 -5.44 11.44
N ALA A 652 -10.89 -5.66 11.26
CA ALA A 652 -11.82 -4.63 10.85
C ALA A 652 -13.22 -4.85 11.45
N GLU A 653 -13.95 -3.76 11.65
CA GLU A 653 -15.28 -3.79 12.25
C GLU A 653 -16.20 -2.73 11.63
N TYR A 654 -17.43 -3.13 11.31
CA TYR A 654 -18.50 -2.22 10.94
C TYR A 654 -19.61 -2.24 11.97
N LEU A 655 -20.12 -1.06 12.29
CA LEU A 655 -21.45 -0.93 12.88
C LEU A 655 -22.47 -0.87 11.75
N TYR A 656 -23.30 -1.91 11.66
CA TYR A 656 -24.45 -1.94 10.77
C TYR A 656 -25.65 -1.28 11.44
N ILE A 657 -26.34 -0.39 10.73
CA ILE A 657 -27.59 0.23 11.17
C ILE A 657 -28.58 0.22 10.00
N GLU A 658 -29.79 -0.30 10.21
CA GLU A 658 -30.90 -0.14 9.27
C GLU A 658 -32.01 0.73 9.85
N ASN A 659 -32.68 1.50 9.00
CA ASN A 659 -33.82 2.33 9.36
C ASN A 659 -34.84 2.29 8.22
N GLY A 660 -36.12 2.17 8.56
CA GLY A 660 -37.18 2.11 7.56
C GLY A 660 -38.55 1.97 8.16
N THR A 661 -39.51 1.57 7.34
CA THR A 661 -40.91 1.38 7.73
C THR A 661 -41.32 -0.06 7.53
N LEU A 662 -41.79 -0.73 8.59
CA LEU A 662 -42.42 -2.04 8.50
C LEU A 662 -43.93 -1.85 8.31
N THR A 663 -44.45 -2.42 7.24
CA THR A 663 -45.87 -2.49 6.89
C THR A 663 -46.36 -3.92 7.10
N LEU A 664 -47.31 -4.11 8.01
CA LEU A 664 -47.94 -5.42 8.25
C LEU A 664 -48.95 -5.74 7.15
N GLU A 665 -49.34 -7.00 7.03
CA GLU A 665 -50.41 -7.43 6.12
C GLU A 665 -51.77 -6.78 6.45
N SER A 666 -51.98 -6.39 7.71
CA SER A 666 -53.16 -5.60 8.14
C SER A 666 -53.17 -4.16 7.62
N GLY A 667 -52.09 -3.70 6.97
CA GLY A 667 -51.91 -2.33 6.50
C GLY A 667 -51.34 -1.37 7.55
N ALA A 668 -51.18 -1.81 8.80
CA ALA A 668 -50.53 -1.00 9.85
C ALA A 668 -49.05 -0.77 9.52
N THR A 669 -48.56 0.45 9.74
CA THR A 669 -47.17 0.83 9.48
C THR A 669 -46.50 1.36 10.74
N PHE A 670 -45.23 1.05 10.93
CA PHE A 670 -44.43 1.59 12.02
C PHE A 670 -42.95 1.73 11.64
N PRO A 671 -42.25 2.74 12.17
CA PRO A 671 -40.82 2.87 12.00
C PRO A 671 -40.11 1.68 12.67
N ALA A 672 -39.12 1.11 11.99
CA ALA A 672 -38.32 0.02 12.50
C ALA A 672 -36.83 0.28 12.24
N SER A 673 -36.01 -0.09 13.21
CA SER A 673 -34.55 0.03 13.14
C SER A 673 -33.92 -1.20 13.77
N ARG A 674 -32.77 -1.64 13.24
CA ARG A 674 -31.93 -2.69 13.82
C ARG A 674 -30.46 -2.34 13.69
N SER A 675 -29.63 -2.90 14.56
CA SER A 675 -28.19 -2.75 14.48
C SER A 675 -27.47 -4.06 14.78
N TYR A 676 -26.34 -4.25 14.11
CA TYR A 676 -25.46 -5.40 14.28
C TYR A 676 -24.01 -4.93 14.18
N VAL A 677 -23.07 -5.73 14.68
CA VAL A 677 -21.65 -5.50 14.46
C VAL A 677 -21.11 -6.58 13.54
N TYR A 678 -20.50 -6.18 12.42
CA TYR A 678 -19.83 -7.08 11.50
C TYR A 678 -18.34 -7.00 11.77
N ARG A 679 -17.67 -8.15 11.90
CA ARG A 679 -16.24 -8.23 12.16
C ARG A 679 -15.55 -9.11 11.14
N TYR A 680 -14.33 -8.72 10.78
CA TYR A 680 -13.47 -9.46 9.86
C TYR A 680 -12.15 -9.84 10.55
N ASP A 681 -11.76 -11.10 10.37
CA ASP A 681 -10.47 -11.65 10.76
C ASP A 681 -9.68 -11.99 9.49
N ALA A 682 -8.54 -11.31 9.31
CA ALA A 682 -7.70 -11.49 8.13
C ALA A 682 -6.81 -12.74 8.19
N HIS A 683 -6.65 -13.36 9.37
CA HIS A 683 -5.84 -14.57 9.53
C HIS A 683 -6.53 -15.77 8.89
N ASP A 684 -7.78 -16.00 9.28
CA ASP A 684 -8.60 -17.12 8.80
C ASP A 684 -9.46 -16.77 7.59
N ASP A 685 -9.43 -15.52 7.13
CA ASP A 685 -10.37 -14.96 6.15
C ASP A 685 -11.84 -15.22 6.53
N LYS A 686 -12.21 -14.85 7.75
CA LYS A 686 -13.54 -15.09 8.32
C LYS A 686 -14.30 -13.81 8.59
N MET A 687 -15.62 -13.88 8.43
CA MET A 687 -16.54 -12.80 8.77
C MET A 687 -17.58 -13.28 9.77
N SER A 688 -17.87 -12.47 10.79
CA SER A 688 -18.88 -12.78 11.81
C SER A 688 -19.81 -11.60 12.07
N VAL A 689 -21.02 -11.91 12.54
CA VAL A 689 -22.07 -10.95 12.88
C VAL A 689 -22.41 -11.09 14.36
N TRP A 690 -22.54 -9.95 15.05
CA TRP A 690 -22.74 -9.87 16.49
C TRP A 690 -23.94 -8.97 16.80
N PHE A 691 -24.64 -9.27 17.89
CA PHE A 691 -25.69 -8.41 18.41
C PHE A 691 -25.11 -7.13 19.01
N VAL A 692 -25.92 -6.07 19.05
CA VAL A 692 -25.62 -4.80 19.72
C VAL A 692 -26.41 -4.75 21.03
N LYS A 693 -25.77 -4.27 22.10
CA LYS A 693 -26.40 -4.16 23.41
C LYS A 693 -27.59 -3.18 23.38
N PRO A 694 -28.74 -3.55 23.96
CA PRO A 694 -29.91 -2.66 23.99
C PRO A 694 -29.74 -1.48 24.96
N ASP A 695 -28.94 -1.66 26.01
CA ASP A 695 -28.72 -0.73 27.13
C ASP A 695 -27.47 0.15 26.96
N VAL A 696 -26.53 -0.25 26.09
CA VAL A 696 -25.30 0.50 25.83
C VAL A 696 -25.19 0.80 24.34
N GLU A 697 -25.36 2.09 23.99
CA GLU A 697 -25.40 2.55 22.60
C GLU A 697 -24.19 2.05 21.79
N ARG A 698 -24.46 1.28 20.72
CA ARG A 698 -23.47 0.78 19.73
C ARG A 698 -22.44 -0.20 20.27
N ALA A 699 -22.54 -0.63 21.53
CA ALA A 699 -21.62 -1.62 22.09
C ALA A 699 -21.97 -3.03 21.60
N THR A 700 -20.93 -3.81 21.31
CA THR A 700 -21.09 -5.22 20.92
C THR A 700 -21.58 -6.05 22.10
N ASP A 701 -22.54 -6.93 21.86
CA ASP A 701 -23.05 -7.92 22.82
C ASP A 701 -22.40 -9.29 22.55
N TYR A 702 -23.18 -10.32 22.22
CA TYR A 702 -22.69 -11.67 21.92
C TYR A 702 -22.76 -12.02 20.43
N LEU A 703 -22.05 -13.09 20.05
CA LEU A 703 -21.97 -13.58 18.67
C LEU A 703 -23.35 -14.04 18.19
N PHE A 704 -23.76 -13.55 17.01
CA PHE A 704 -24.93 -14.08 16.33
C PHE A 704 -24.53 -15.30 15.50
N TYR A 705 -23.69 -15.12 14.48
CA TYR A 705 -23.15 -16.24 13.68
C TYR A 705 -21.84 -15.88 12.98
N GLU A 706 -21.03 -16.89 12.69
CA GLU A 706 -19.91 -16.82 11.76
C GLU A 706 -20.37 -17.22 10.35
N MET A 707 -19.78 -16.65 9.31
CA MET A 707 -20.10 -16.96 7.92
C MET A 707 -19.07 -17.91 7.32
N ALA A 708 -19.53 -19.04 6.81
CA ALA A 708 -18.76 -19.93 5.96
C ALA A 708 -19.10 -19.65 4.49
N PHE A 709 -18.11 -19.29 3.69
CA PHE A 709 -18.28 -19.04 2.26
C PHE A 709 -18.14 -20.35 1.48
N ASP A 710 -19.12 -20.63 0.63
CA ASP A 710 -19.13 -21.76 -0.27
C ASP A 710 -19.34 -21.28 -1.70
N ARG A 711 -18.65 -21.92 -2.63
CA ARG A 711 -18.95 -21.72 -4.05
C ARG A 711 -20.30 -22.34 -4.33
N ALA A 712 -21.21 -21.60 -4.96
CA ALA A 712 -22.52 -22.12 -5.36
C ALA A 712 -22.32 -23.43 -6.16
N LYS A 713 -22.84 -24.55 -5.65
CA LYS A 713 -22.79 -25.83 -6.37
C LYS A 713 -23.67 -25.72 -7.60
N GLU A 714 -23.17 -26.14 -8.77
CA GLU A 714 -23.86 -26.11 -10.08
C GLU A 714 -25.27 -26.74 -10.12
N LYS A 715 -25.73 -27.40 -9.04
CA LYS A 715 -27.05 -28.04 -8.99
C LYS A 715 -28.15 -27.19 -8.35
N ASP A 716 -27.82 -26.06 -7.71
CA ASP A 716 -28.78 -25.21 -6.98
C ASP A 716 -29.02 -23.84 -7.68
N TYR A 717 -29.21 -23.85 -9.01
CA TYR A 717 -29.59 -22.68 -9.84
C TYR A 717 -31.02 -22.16 -9.56
N LYS A 718 -31.43 -22.05 -8.29
CA LYS A 718 -32.61 -21.28 -7.88
C LYS A 718 -32.25 -19.88 -7.34
N LEU A 719 -30.96 -19.58 -7.20
CA LEU A 719 -30.38 -18.34 -6.65
C LEU A 719 -29.37 -17.75 -7.66
N GLY A 720 -29.23 -16.42 -7.70
CA GLY A 720 -28.74 -15.61 -8.84
C GLY A 720 -27.27 -15.74 -9.26
N GLY A 721 -26.56 -16.79 -8.84
CA GLY A 721 -25.19 -17.11 -9.26
C GLY A 721 -24.09 -16.31 -8.56
N GLY A 722 -24.37 -15.75 -7.38
CA GLY A 722 -23.42 -15.02 -6.55
C GLY A 722 -22.62 -15.90 -5.59
N TRP A 723 -21.72 -15.31 -4.82
CA TRP A 723 -21.02 -15.99 -3.73
C TRP A 723 -22.00 -16.27 -2.59
N GLN A 724 -22.09 -17.53 -2.16
CA GLN A 724 -22.98 -17.93 -1.07
C GLN A 724 -22.22 -17.99 0.25
N ALA A 725 -22.88 -17.60 1.33
CA ALA A 725 -22.37 -17.75 2.68
C ALA A 725 -23.44 -18.31 3.60
N GLN A 726 -23.10 -19.37 4.33
CA GLN A 726 -23.97 -19.96 5.35
C GLN A 726 -23.53 -19.50 6.73
N GLY A 727 -24.48 -19.02 7.53
CA GLY A 727 -24.22 -18.71 8.93
C GLY A 727 -24.15 -19.98 9.76
N THR A 728 -23.22 -20.05 10.70
CA THR A 728 -23.23 -21.09 11.75
C THR A 728 -24.58 -21.10 12.45
N LYS A 729 -25.09 -22.30 12.77
CA LYS A 729 -26.37 -22.47 13.48
C LYS A 729 -26.35 -21.67 14.79
N HIS A 730 -27.29 -20.73 14.94
CA HIS A 730 -27.45 -19.97 16.18
C HIS A 730 -28.70 -20.45 16.93
N VAL A 731 -28.55 -20.69 18.23
CA VAL A 731 -29.65 -21.05 19.12
C VAL A 731 -29.85 -19.87 20.07
N CYS A 732 -31.04 -19.28 20.04
CA CYS A 732 -31.43 -18.21 20.95
C CYS A 732 -32.61 -18.71 21.77
N GLU A 733 -32.39 -18.93 23.07
CA GLU A 733 -33.33 -19.64 23.95
C GLU A 733 -33.71 -21.03 23.37
N GLU A 734 -34.95 -21.19 22.92
CA GLU A 734 -35.49 -22.44 22.34
C GLU A 734 -35.65 -22.37 20.82
N ASP A 735 -35.39 -21.22 20.19
CA ASP A 735 -35.54 -21.02 18.74
C ASP A 735 -34.19 -21.17 18.02
N VAL A 736 -34.22 -21.81 16.85
CA VAL A 736 -33.05 -22.03 16.00
C VAL A 736 -33.09 -21.12 14.78
N TYR A 737 -31.96 -20.48 14.49
CA TYR A 737 -31.77 -19.56 13.37
C TYR A 737 -30.82 -20.16 12.33
N TRP A 738 -31.27 -20.21 11.08
CA TRP A 738 -30.44 -20.52 9.92
C TRP A 738 -30.32 -19.29 9.04
N THR A 739 -29.10 -18.96 8.64
CA THR A 739 -28.82 -17.80 7.80
C THR A 739 -28.17 -18.24 6.50
N LEU A 740 -28.67 -17.74 5.38
CA LEU A 740 -28.05 -17.83 4.07
C LEU A 740 -27.88 -16.44 3.50
N LYS A 741 -26.72 -16.13 2.93
CA LYS A 741 -26.46 -14.89 2.19
C LYS A 741 -25.96 -15.20 0.80
N GLU A 742 -26.24 -14.30 -0.13
CA GLU A 742 -25.71 -14.36 -1.49
C GLU A 742 -25.23 -12.98 -1.91
N PHE A 743 -24.01 -12.89 -2.45
CA PHE A 743 -23.33 -11.64 -2.81
C PHE A 743 -23.04 -11.60 -4.32
N TYR A 744 -23.52 -10.57 -5.00
CA TYR A 744 -23.37 -10.42 -6.45
C TYR A 744 -22.32 -9.35 -6.78
N PHE A 745 -21.17 -9.81 -7.25
CA PHE A 745 -20.06 -8.92 -7.62
C PHE A 745 -20.15 -8.46 -9.07
N ASP A 746 -19.55 -7.30 -9.31
CA ASP A 746 -19.13 -6.82 -10.61
C ASP A 746 -17.74 -6.21 -10.46
N GLY A 747 -16.73 -6.92 -10.95
CA GLY A 747 -15.33 -6.64 -10.64
C GLY A 747 -15.07 -6.58 -9.12
N CYS A 748 -14.62 -5.43 -8.65
CA CYS A 748 -14.34 -5.15 -7.24
C CYS A 748 -15.56 -4.63 -6.48
N ALA A 749 -16.68 -4.31 -7.13
CA ALA A 749 -17.87 -3.77 -6.47
C ALA A 749 -18.90 -4.87 -6.20
N LEU A 750 -19.72 -4.69 -5.16
CA LEU A 750 -20.97 -5.44 -4.99
C LEU A 750 -22.10 -4.61 -5.59
N GLU A 751 -22.79 -5.17 -6.59
CA GLU A 751 -24.01 -4.56 -7.15
C GLU A 751 -25.19 -4.71 -6.19
N GLY A 752 -25.22 -5.82 -5.46
CA GLY A 752 -26.30 -6.17 -4.54
C GLY A 752 -25.98 -7.44 -3.76
N TRP A 753 -26.75 -7.69 -2.72
CA TRP A 753 -26.70 -8.94 -1.98
C TRP A 753 -28.03 -9.26 -1.32
N GLU A 754 -28.22 -10.53 -0.97
CA GLU A 754 -29.41 -11.03 -0.32
C GLU A 754 -29.06 -11.67 1.02
N SER A 755 -30.00 -11.62 1.96
CA SER A 755 -29.94 -12.49 3.14
C SER A 755 -31.30 -13.09 3.47
N ARG A 756 -31.28 -14.38 3.77
CA ARG A 756 -32.43 -15.16 4.17
C ARG A 756 -32.21 -15.69 5.58
N TYR A 757 -33.19 -15.48 6.45
CA TYR A 757 -33.21 -16.08 7.78
C TYR A 757 -34.42 -16.99 7.88
N VAL A 758 -34.19 -18.24 8.25
CA VAL A 758 -35.25 -19.19 8.62
C VAL A 758 -35.15 -19.38 10.12
N VAL A 759 -36.27 -19.20 10.82
CA VAL A 759 -36.36 -19.41 12.26
C VAL A 759 -37.39 -20.49 12.54
N ARG A 760 -36.99 -21.51 13.31
CA ARG A 760 -37.87 -22.58 13.76
C ARG A 760 -37.68 -22.78 15.26
N GLY A 761 -38.77 -22.75 16.00
CA GLY A 761 -38.80 -23.11 17.40
C GLY A 761 -40.22 -22.98 17.97
N PRO A 762 -40.39 -23.27 19.26
CA PRO A 762 -41.69 -23.25 19.91
C PRO A 762 -42.29 -21.85 19.99
N LYS A 763 -41.45 -20.80 20.03
CA LYS A 763 -41.87 -19.40 20.15
C LYS A 763 -41.94 -18.68 18.81
N LYS A 764 -41.01 -18.98 17.87
CA LYS A 764 -40.92 -18.28 16.59
C LYS A 764 -40.84 -19.24 15.41
N VAL A 765 -41.73 -19.06 14.44
CA VAL A 765 -41.69 -19.76 13.15
C VAL A 765 -41.91 -18.74 12.03
N TYR A 766 -40.82 -18.26 11.46
CA TYR A 766 -40.88 -17.30 10.36
C TYR A 766 -39.69 -17.42 9.43
N GLU A 767 -39.87 -16.86 8.24
CA GLU A 767 -38.84 -16.67 7.24
C GLU A 767 -38.74 -15.19 6.91
N THR A 768 -37.51 -14.69 6.77
CA THR A 768 -37.26 -13.37 6.21
C THR A 768 -36.34 -13.46 5.02
N GLN A 769 -36.64 -12.69 3.99
CA GLN A 769 -35.75 -12.45 2.87
C GLN A 769 -35.51 -10.96 2.74
N ASN A 770 -34.25 -10.59 2.59
CA ASN A 770 -33.77 -9.22 2.52
C ASN A 770 -33.01 -9.06 1.21
N TRP A 771 -33.29 -7.98 0.49
CA TRP A 771 -32.58 -7.57 -0.72
C TRP A 771 -31.90 -6.24 -0.46
N PHE A 772 -30.60 -6.18 -0.75
CA PHE A 772 -29.78 -4.98 -0.62
C PHE A 772 -29.31 -4.55 -2.00
N ARG A 773 -29.54 -3.28 -2.34
CA ARG A 773 -29.19 -2.70 -3.64
C ARG A 773 -28.49 -1.35 -3.45
N ARG A 774 -27.48 -1.06 -4.27
CA ARG A 774 -26.78 0.24 -4.26
C ARG A 774 -27.57 1.33 -4.96
#